data_AF-A0A5S9YIS7-F1
#
_entry.id   AF-A0A5S9YIS7-F1
#
_cell.length_a   1.000
_cell.length_b   1.000
_cell.length_c   1.000
_cell.angle_alpha   90.00
_cell.angle_beta   90.00
_cell.angle_gamma   90.00
#
_symmetry.space_group_name_H-M   'P 1'
#
loop_
_entity.id
_entity.type
_entity.pdbx_description
1 polymer ?
#
loop_
_entity_poly.entity_id
_entity_poly.type
_entity_poly.pdbx_seq_one_letter_code
_entity_poly.pdbx_strand_id
1 'polypeptide(L)'
;MASGEGILTDGQWKKLEIATHNSGSLSSSPKSHTLFADLNIKSPTGGKGPVAGIPNRHVRRTHSGKHIRVKKEGAGGKGTWGKLLDTDDGDSCIDKNDPNYDSGEDAYDGLVDSPVSDPLNDYKKSVVSIIDEYFSTGDVKVAASDLRELGSSEYHPYFTKRLVSMAMDRHDKEKEMASVLLSALYADVILPDQIRDGFIRLLRSVDDLAVDILDAVNVLALFIARAIVDEILPPVFLVRSKKILPESCKGFQVIVTAEKSYLSAPHHAELVEKKWGGSTHTTVEETKKKISEILKEYVENGDTYEACRCIRELGVSFFHHEVVKRALVLAMDSPTAESLVLKLLKETAEEGLISSSQMVKGFFRVAESLDDLALDIPSAKKLFDSIVPKAISGGWLDDSFKITSDQDGEKSSQDGKLRQYKKDTVNIIQEYFLSDDIPELIRSLQDLGAPEYNPVFLKRLITLALDRKNREKEMASVLLSALHMELFSTEDFINGFIMLLESAEDTALDIMDASNELALFLARAVIDDVLAPLNLEDISTKLPPKSTGTETVRSARSLISARHAGERLLRSWGGGTGWIVEDAKDKISKLLEEYETGGVTSEACQCIRDLGMPFFNHEVVKKALVMAMEKQNDRLLNLLEECFGEGLITTNQMTKGFGRVNDSLDDLSLDIPNAIEKFELYASYAMDNGWILPEFGISATQ
;
A
#
# COMPACT_ATOMS: atom_id res chain seq x y z
N MET A 1 21.57 -24.48 -42.92
CA MET A 1 21.47 -25.79 -42.23
C MET A 1 21.56 -25.49 -40.75
N ALA A 2 20.52 -25.85 -40.00
CA ALA A 2 20.42 -25.65 -38.56
C ALA A 2 21.00 -26.86 -37.84
N SER A 3 21.84 -26.63 -36.84
CA SER A 3 22.20 -27.61 -35.82
C SER A 3 21.58 -27.15 -34.51
N GLY A 4 20.53 -27.86 -34.09
CA GLY A 4 19.86 -27.62 -32.83
C GLY A 4 20.51 -28.39 -31.70
N GLU A 5 20.64 -27.74 -30.55
CA GLU A 5 20.84 -28.38 -29.25
C GLU A 5 20.08 -27.55 -28.21
N GLY A 6 19.31 -28.24 -27.36
CA GLY A 6 18.53 -27.61 -26.28
C GLY A 6 17.21 -28.29 -25.90
N ILE A 7 16.93 -29.53 -26.34
CA ILE A 7 15.71 -30.25 -25.95
C ILE A 7 16.08 -31.52 -25.18
N LEU A 8 15.66 -31.60 -23.92
CA LEU A 8 15.74 -32.81 -23.09
C LEU A 8 14.96 -33.95 -23.77
N THR A 9 15.59 -35.12 -23.83
CA THR A 9 15.01 -36.34 -24.42
C THR A 9 13.84 -36.87 -23.58
N ASP A 10 12.90 -37.59 -24.21
CA ASP A 10 11.73 -38.19 -23.53
C ASP A 10 12.10 -39.06 -22.31
N GLY A 11 13.30 -39.64 -22.30
CA GLY A 11 13.84 -40.38 -21.15
C GLY A 11 14.21 -39.51 -19.95
N GLN A 12 14.63 -38.26 -20.19
CA GLN A 12 14.89 -37.28 -19.13
C GLN A 12 13.59 -36.71 -18.56
N TRP A 13 12.56 -36.56 -19.40
CA TRP A 13 11.21 -36.19 -18.98
C TRP A 13 10.58 -37.23 -18.04
N LYS A 14 10.73 -38.51 -18.37
CA LYS A 14 10.19 -39.61 -17.54
C LYS A 14 10.85 -39.69 -16.16
N LYS A 15 12.13 -39.33 -16.04
CA LYS A 15 12.84 -39.26 -14.75
C LYS A 15 12.33 -38.11 -13.89
N LEU A 16 11.99 -36.98 -14.50
CA LEU A 16 11.41 -35.82 -13.79
C LEU A 16 9.99 -36.14 -13.28
N GLU A 17 9.20 -36.86 -14.08
CA GLU A 17 7.82 -37.27 -13.75
C GLU A 17 7.77 -38.26 -12.57
N ILE A 18 8.72 -39.19 -12.50
CA ILE A 18 8.87 -40.13 -11.38
C ILE A 18 9.28 -39.40 -10.09
N ALA A 19 10.13 -38.36 -10.18
CA ALA A 19 10.54 -37.57 -9.02
C ALA A 19 9.36 -36.77 -8.42
N THR A 20 8.47 -36.23 -9.25
CA THR A 20 7.27 -35.50 -8.82
C THR A 20 6.17 -36.38 -8.23
N HIS A 21 6.08 -37.65 -8.64
CA HIS A 21 5.08 -38.57 -8.07
C HIS A 21 5.45 -39.10 -6.68
N ASN A 22 6.75 -39.22 -6.39
CA ASN A 22 7.24 -39.74 -5.10
C ASN A 22 7.16 -38.72 -3.95
N SER A 23 7.06 -37.41 -4.22
CA SER A 23 6.86 -36.39 -3.18
C SER A 23 5.42 -36.31 -2.64
N GLY A 24 4.46 -36.95 -3.29
CA GLY A 24 3.04 -36.98 -2.88
C GLY A 24 2.62 -38.18 -2.03
N SER A 25 3.53 -39.12 -1.71
CA SER A 25 3.19 -40.44 -1.14
C SER A 25 3.70 -40.68 0.30
N LEU A 26 3.83 -39.65 1.13
CA LEU A 26 3.98 -39.79 2.59
C LEU A 26 2.77 -39.19 3.33
N SER A 27 1.58 -39.69 3.00
CA SER A 27 0.39 -39.60 3.84
C SER A 27 -0.62 -40.65 3.39
N SER A 28 -0.51 -41.85 3.97
CA SER A 28 -1.59 -42.81 4.30
C SER A 28 -1.12 -44.27 4.19
N SER A 29 -1.10 -44.94 5.34
CA SER A 29 -0.93 -46.40 5.46
C SER A 29 -2.20 -47.17 5.05
N PRO A 30 -2.12 -48.49 4.76
CA PRO A 30 -2.87 -49.11 3.66
C PRO A 30 -4.19 -49.81 4.04
N LYS A 31 -4.95 -50.06 2.96
CA LYS A 31 -6.28 -50.64 2.78
C LYS A 31 -6.54 -51.98 3.50
N SER A 32 -7.79 -52.20 3.88
CA SER A 32 -8.39 -53.54 4.03
C SER A 32 -9.49 -53.79 2.98
N HIS A 33 -9.58 -55.03 2.55
CA HIS A 33 -10.30 -55.53 1.37
C HIS A 33 -11.80 -55.76 1.58
N THR A 34 -12.55 -55.52 0.48
CA THR A 34 -13.79 -56.16 -0.03
C THR A 34 -14.75 -56.86 0.95
N LEU A 35 -16.06 -56.61 0.79
CA LEU A 35 -17.05 -57.63 0.35
C LEU A 35 -18.50 -57.07 0.26
N PHE A 36 -19.19 -57.55 -0.77
CA PHE A 36 -20.64 -57.67 -1.01
C PHE A 36 -21.54 -56.48 -1.41
N ALA A 37 -22.24 -56.77 -2.51
CA ALA A 37 -23.35 -56.09 -3.15
C ALA A 37 -24.61 -56.02 -2.26
N ASP A 38 -25.44 -54.99 -2.45
CA ASP A 38 -26.70 -55.15 -3.18
C ASP A 38 -27.57 -53.88 -3.19
N LEU A 39 -28.08 -53.58 -4.38
CA LEU A 39 -29.44 -53.11 -4.67
C LEU A 39 -29.95 -51.73 -4.14
N ASN A 40 -29.99 -50.81 -5.11
CA ASN A 40 -31.22 -50.24 -5.69
C ASN A 40 -32.06 -49.18 -4.91
N ILE A 41 -32.45 -48.16 -5.69
CA ILE A 41 -33.73 -47.41 -5.65
C ILE A 41 -33.82 -46.09 -4.83
N LYS A 42 -33.80 -45.00 -5.63
CA LYS A 42 -34.72 -43.84 -5.70
C LYS A 42 -34.82 -42.83 -4.54
N SER A 43 -34.56 -41.57 -4.91
CA SER A 43 -35.18 -40.34 -4.42
C SER A 43 -36.72 -40.39 -4.52
N PRO A 44 -37.48 -39.63 -3.68
CA PRO A 44 -37.91 -38.30 -4.15
C PRO A 44 -38.15 -37.21 -3.08
N THR A 45 -38.01 -35.98 -3.58
CA THR A 45 -38.64 -34.68 -3.26
C THR A 45 -39.81 -34.58 -2.26
N GLY A 46 -39.74 -33.55 -1.39
CA GLY A 46 -40.76 -32.48 -1.32
C GLY A 46 -41.71 -32.39 -0.09
N GLY A 47 -41.56 -31.31 0.71
CA GLY A 47 -42.70 -30.45 1.12
C GLY A 47 -43.20 -30.45 2.58
N LYS A 48 -43.21 -29.22 3.16
CA LYS A 48 -44.09 -28.63 4.22
C LYS A 48 -43.78 -28.91 5.72
N GLY A 49 -43.66 -27.82 6.50
CA GLY A 49 -43.73 -27.79 7.98
C GLY A 49 -45.16 -27.94 8.52
N PRO A 50 -45.49 -27.72 9.84
CA PRO A 50 -44.82 -26.83 10.80
C PRO A 50 -44.82 -27.27 12.31
N VAL A 51 -44.26 -26.41 13.19
CA VAL A 51 -44.50 -26.21 14.67
C VAL A 51 -43.75 -27.05 15.75
N ALA A 52 -43.08 -26.27 16.63
CA ALA A 52 -42.81 -26.41 18.08
C ALA A 52 -41.66 -27.28 18.63
N GLY A 53 -40.86 -26.65 19.52
CA GLY A 53 -40.30 -27.28 20.72
C GLY A 53 -38.82 -27.01 21.04
N ILE A 54 -38.54 -25.98 21.84
CA ILE A 54 -37.29 -25.81 22.61
C ILE A 54 -37.35 -26.75 23.84
N PRO A 55 -36.29 -27.50 24.23
CA PRO A 55 -35.35 -26.99 25.25
C PRO A 55 -33.88 -27.44 25.16
N ASN A 56 -33.04 -26.54 25.69
CA ASN A 56 -31.65 -26.74 26.08
C ASN A 56 -31.38 -28.05 26.87
N ARG A 57 -30.13 -28.54 26.73
CA ARG A 57 -29.12 -28.81 27.79
C ARG A 57 -28.45 -30.20 27.62
N HIS A 58 -27.13 -30.23 27.39
CA HIS A 58 -26.15 -30.77 28.36
C HIS A 58 -24.74 -31.02 27.80
N VAL A 59 -23.80 -30.40 28.51
CA VAL A 59 -22.41 -30.83 28.77
C VAL A 59 -22.34 -32.31 29.17
N ARG A 60 -21.37 -33.06 28.61
CA ARG A 60 -20.77 -34.25 29.25
C ARG A 60 -19.26 -34.29 29.02
N ARG A 61 -18.52 -34.12 30.12
CA ARG A 61 -17.14 -34.64 30.31
C ARG A 61 -17.22 -35.99 31.04
N THR A 62 -16.09 -36.70 30.97
CA THR A 62 -15.50 -37.75 31.84
C THR A 62 -15.61 -39.20 31.33
N HIS A 63 -14.49 -39.78 30.87
CA HIS A 63 -13.45 -40.61 31.56
C HIS A 63 -13.79 -42.11 31.48
N SER A 64 -12.89 -43.09 31.34
CA SER A 64 -11.47 -43.23 31.67
C SER A 64 -10.85 -44.38 30.84
N GLY A 65 -9.53 -44.44 30.65
CA GLY A 65 -8.73 -45.37 31.45
C GLY A 65 -7.23 -45.25 31.17
N LYS A 66 -6.48 -44.81 32.17
CA LYS A 66 -5.00 -44.76 32.25
C LYS A 66 -4.44 -46.11 32.74
N HIS A 67 -3.14 -46.32 32.54
CA HIS A 67 -2.29 -46.97 33.53
C HIS A 67 -1.21 -46.00 34.03
N ILE A 68 -1.01 -46.01 35.35
CA ILE A 68 -0.13 -45.16 36.16
C ILE A 68 1.05 -46.00 36.62
N ARG A 69 2.26 -45.41 36.69
CA ARG A 69 3.26 -45.74 37.73
C ARG A 69 3.67 -44.46 38.46
N VAL A 70 3.89 -44.64 39.76
CA VAL A 70 3.78 -43.68 40.87
C VAL A 70 5.15 -43.07 41.20
N LYS A 71 5.20 -41.82 41.66
CA LYS A 71 6.32 -41.30 42.47
C LYS A 71 5.82 -40.96 43.88
N LYS A 72 6.51 -41.51 44.88
CA LYS A 72 6.15 -41.54 46.29
C LYS A 72 6.82 -40.38 47.04
N GLU A 73 5.98 -39.64 47.77
CA GLU A 73 6.17 -38.91 49.04
C GLU A 73 7.31 -37.87 49.22
N GLY A 74 6.91 -36.71 49.78
CA GLY A 74 7.82 -35.76 50.40
C GLY A 74 7.15 -34.41 50.66
N ALA A 75 6.77 -34.16 51.92
CA ALA A 75 5.97 -33.03 52.38
C ALA A 75 6.77 -31.72 52.55
N GLY A 76 6.06 -30.59 52.41
CA GLY A 76 6.24 -29.40 53.26
C GLY A 76 7.26 -28.34 52.83
N GLY A 77 6.85 -27.07 52.93
CA GLY A 77 7.78 -25.95 53.17
C GLY A 77 7.59 -24.74 52.26
N LYS A 78 7.01 -23.67 52.83
CA LYS A 78 7.10 -22.29 52.33
C LYS A 78 8.57 -21.84 52.27
N GLY A 79 8.95 -21.10 51.23
CA GLY A 79 10.24 -20.41 51.19
C GLY A 79 10.47 -19.67 49.86
N THR A 80 10.09 -18.41 49.81
CA THR A 80 10.66 -17.42 48.88
C THR A 80 12.17 -17.31 49.11
N TRP A 81 12.93 -16.89 48.09
CA TRP A 81 14.14 -16.04 48.09
C TRP A 81 15.16 -16.55 47.05
N GLY A 82 15.54 -15.67 46.11
CA GLY A 82 16.82 -15.81 45.40
C GLY A 82 16.78 -15.48 43.92
N LYS A 83 17.37 -14.33 43.57
CA LYS A 83 17.71 -13.87 42.22
C LYS A 83 19.21 -14.14 42.00
N LEU A 84 19.62 -14.22 40.72
CA LEU A 84 20.98 -13.94 40.17
C LEU A 84 22.01 -15.10 40.17
N LEU A 85 22.40 -15.60 38.98
CA LEU A 85 23.67 -15.29 38.27
C LEU A 85 23.96 -16.28 37.12
N ASP A 86 24.50 -15.72 36.05
CA ASP A 86 25.23 -16.36 34.95
C ASP A 86 26.39 -17.23 35.43
N THR A 87 26.65 -18.36 34.77
CA THR A 87 28.01 -18.77 34.33
C THR A 87 27.96 -19.97 33.38
N ASP A 88 28.46 -19.75 32.16
CA ASP A 88 29.40 -20.54 31.35
C ASP A 88 29.33 -22.08 31.28
N ASP A 89 29.32 -22.56 30.03
CA ASP A 89 29.97 -23.74 29.45
C ASP A 89 30.31 -24.94 30.37
N GLY A 90 29.62 -26.05 30.09
CA GLY A 90 30.00 -27.38 30.55
C GLY A 90 29.33 -28.47 29.74
N ASP A 91 30.04 -28.96 28.73
CA ASP A 91 29.78 -30.21 28.00
C ASP A 91 29.31 -31.30 28.98
N SER A 92 28.02 -31.65 28.94
CA SER A 92 27.51 -32.77 29.73
C SER A 92 27.94 -34.06 29.05
N CYS A 93 29.11 -34.59 29.44
CA CYS A 93 29.53 -35.93 29.03
C CYS A 93 28.54 -36.97 29.57
N ILE A 94 27.80 -37.61 28.67
CA ILE A 94 26.87 -38.70 29.00
C ILE A 94 27.69 -39.95 29.35
N ASP A 95 27.48 -40.51 30.54
CA ASP A 95 28.13 -41.73 31.01
C ASP A 95 27.53 -42.96 30.30
N LYS A 96 28.34 -43.58 29.43
CA LYS A 96 27.96 -44.76 28.63
C LYS A 96 27.71 -46.03 29.45
N ASN A 97 27.96 -46.00 30.75
CA ASN A 97 27.66 -47.11 31.66
C ASN A 97 26.39 -46.89 32.49
N ASP A 98 25.58 -45.86 32.22
CA ASP A 98 24.28 -45.69 32.88
C ASP A 98 23.30 -46.80 32.42
N PRO A 99 22.64 -47.53 33.34
CA PRO A 99 21.62 -48.53 33.02
C PRO A 99 20.41 -48.02 32.23
N ASN A 100 20.25 -46.70 32.11
CA ASN A 100 19.20 -46.01 31.35
C ASN A 100 19.74 -45.32 30.08
N TYR A 101 21.01 -45.56 29.70
CA TYR A 101 21.61 -45.08 28.45
C TYR A 101 21.10 -45.90 27.25
N ASP A 102 20.49 -45.23 26.28
CA ASP A 102 20.03 -45.83 25.03
C ASP A 102 21.03 -45.56 23.91
N SER A 103 21.71 -46.62 23.46
CA SER A 103 22.65 -46.58 22.34
C SER A 103 22.03 -46.18 20.98
N GLY A 104 20.70 -46.06 20.92
CA GLY A 104 19.97 -45.57 19.74
C GLY A 104 19.95 -44.05 19.57
N GLU A 105 20.26 -43.26 20.60
CA GLU A 105 20.27 -41.79 20.50
C GLU A 105 21.59 -41.24 19.93
N ASP A 106 22.71 -41.96 20.11
CA ASP A 106 24.04 -41.59 19.58
C ASP A 106 24.19 -41.68 18.04
N ALA A 107 23.18 -42.20 17.33
CA ALA A 107 23.18 -42.29 15.86
C ALA A 107 22.51 -41.07 15.18
N TYR A 108 21.96 -40.13 15.94
CA TYR A 108 21.18 -39.01 15.40
C TYR A 108 21.72 -37.61 15.73
N ASP A 109 22.86 -37.51 16.43
CA ASP A 109 23.43 -36.21 16.85
C ASP A 109 24.68 -35.77 16.06
N GLY A 110 25.06 -36.55 15.04
CA GLY A 110 26.19 -36.25 14.13
C GLY A 110 25.78 -35.94 12.68
N LEU A 111 24.49 -36.03 12.35
CA LEU A 111 23.90 -35.68 11.05
C LEU A 111 22.69 -34.76 11.26
N VAL A 112 22.92 -33.57 11.82
CA VAL A 112 22.05 -32.44 11.46
C VAL A 112 22.42 -32.08 10.04
N ASP A 113 21.78 -32.75 9.07
CA ASP A 113 21.67 -32.23 7.72
C ASP A 113 21.11 -30.81 7.87
N SER A 114 21.98 -29.81 7.69
CA SER A 114 21.50 -28.49 7.24
C SER A 114 20.59 -28.77 6.06
N PRO A 115 19.33 -28.31 6.04
CA PRO A 115 18.47 -28.58 4.90
C PRO A 115 19.22 -28.00 3.70
N VAL A 116 19.69 -28.88 2.81
CA VAL A 116 20.26 -28.48 1.53
C VAL A 116 19.16 -27.66 0.88
N SER A 117 19.31 -26.34 0.90
CA SER A 117 18.26 -25.45 0.41
C SER A 117 18.18 -25.72 -1.09
N ASP A 118 17.03 -26.26 -1.53
CA ASP A 118 16.78 -26.46 -2.95
C ASP A 118 16.66 -25.07 -3.57
N PRO A 119 17.59 -24.63 -4.45
CA PRO A 119 17.58 -23.28 -5.00
C PRO A 119 16.24 -22.94 -5.67
N LEU A 120 15.55 -23.94 -6.22
CA LEU A 120 14.22 -23.77 -6.79
C LEU A 120 13.15 -23.46 -5.73
N ASN A 121 13.21 -24.10 -4.57
CA ASN A 121 12.21 -23.89 -3.51
C ASN A 121 12.37 -22.50 -2.87
N ASP A 122 13.60 -22.03 -2.70
CA ASP A 122 13.86 -20.69 -2.18
C ASP A 122 13.42 -19.63 -3.20
N TYR A 123 13.71 -19.82 -4.48
CA TYR A 123 13.19 -18.97 -5.56
C TYR A 123 11.66 -18.88 -5.52
N LYS A 124 10.96 -20.02 -5.37
CA LYS A 124 9.49 -20.03 -5.30
C LYS A 124 8.94 -19.22 -4.13
N LYS A 125 9.58 -19.29 -2.96
CA LYS A 125 9.18 -18.54 -1.76
C LYS A 125 9.41 -17.05 -1.95
N SER A 126 10.58 -16.66 -2.46
CA SER A 126 10.92 -15.26 -2.72
C SER A 126 9.98 -14.64 -3.75
N VAL A 127 9.67 -15.36 -4.84
CA VAL A 127 8.69 -14.91 -5.85
C VAL A 127 7.31 -14.65 -5.24
N VAL A 128 6.84 -15.52 -4.33
CA VAL A 128 5.56 -15.29 -3.64
C VAL A 128 5.63 -14.01 -2.80
N SER A 129 6.73 -13.80 -2.07
CA SER A 129 6.95 -12.59 -1.27
C SER A 129 6.93 -11.32 -2.13
N ILE A 130 7.64 -11.31 -3.26
CA ILE A 130 7.69 -10.18 -4.20
C ILE A 130 6.29 -9.87 -4.74
N ILE A 131 5.53 -10.91 -5.13
CA ILE A 131 4.18 -10.73 -5.67
C ILE A 131 3.22 -10.20 -4.59
N ASP A 132 3.30 -10.71 -3.36
CA ASP A 132 2.45 -10.25 -2.26
C ASP A 132 2.75 -8.81 -1.83
N GLU A 133 4.03 -8.44 -1.78
CA GLU A 133 4.46 -7.07 -1.54
C GLU A 133 3.96 -6.16 -2.67
N TYR A 134 4.13 -6.57 -3.92
CA TYR A 134 3.62 -5.81 -5.07
C TYR A 134 2.10 -5.62 -5.02
N PHE A 135 1.33 -6.66 -4.70
CA PHE A 135 -0.13 -6.51 -4.58
C PHE A 135 -0.54 -5.58 -3.43
N SER A 136 0.32 -5.41 -2.43
CA SER A 136 0.09 -4.49 -1.31
C SER A 136 0.48 -3.05 -1.65
N THR A 137 1.59 -2.85 -2.36
CA THR A 137 2.18 -1.52 -2.61
C THR A 137 1.85 -0.93 -3.97
N GLY A 138 1.66 -1.78 -4.99
CA GLY A 138 1.56 -1.37 -6.39
C GLY A 138 2.85 -0.85 -7.02
N ASP A 139 3.99 -0.94 -6.32
CA ASP A 139 5.26 -0.42 -6.83
C ASP A 139 5.91 -1.37 -7.83
N VAL A 140 5.73 -1.06 -9.10
CA VAL A 140 6.29 -1.81 -10.23
C VAL A 140 7.82 -1.78 -10.24
N LYS A 141 8.44 -0.67 -9.84
CA LYS A 141 9.90 -0.52 -9.89
C LYS A 141 10.58 -1.37 -8.82
N VAL A 142 10.00 -1.41 -7.62
CA VAL A 142 10.48 -2.28 -6.53
C VAL A 142 10.36 -3.74 -6.93
N ALA A 143 9.18 -4.17 -7.38
CA ALA A 143 8.96 -5.54 -7.83
C ALA A 143 9.92 -5.96 -8.98
N ALA A 144 10.23 -5.04 -9.90
CA ALA A 144 11.20 -5.25 -10.96
C ALA A 144 12.64 -5.36 -10.43
N SER A 145 13.05 -4.49 -9.50
CA SER A 145 14.38 -4.54 -8.87
C SER A 145 14.57 -5.84 -8.09
N ASP A 146 13.61 -6.18 -7.24
CA ASP A 146 13.66 -7.39 -6.41
C ASP A 146 13.74 -8.65 -7.26
N LEU A 147 13.00 -8.70 -8.37
CA LEU A 147 13.06 -9.82 -9.30
C LEU A 147 14.41 -9.92 -10.02
N ARG A 148 15.04 -8.79 -10.36
CA ARG A 148 16.40 -8.77 -10.94
C ARG A 148 17.44 -9.24 -9.92
N GLU A 149 17.34 -8.76 -8.69
CA GLU A 149 18.26 -9.06 -7.59
C GLU A 149 18.19 -10.52 -7.15
N LEU A 150 17.01 -11.14 -7.23
CA LEU A 150 16.81 -12.56 -6.93
C LEU A 150 17.70 -13.48 -7.78
N GLY A 151 18.12 -13.00 -8.97
CA GLY A 151 18.86 -13.80 -9.94
C GLY A 151 18.03 -15.00 -10.43
N SER A 152 18.66 -15.90 -11.20
CA SER A 152 18.01 -17.13 -11.72
C SER A 152 16.94 -16.90 -12.79
N SER A 153 17.30 -16.15 -13.84
CA SER A 153 16.41 -15.82 -14.97
C SER A 153 15.74 -17.04 -15.63
N GLU A 154 16.35 -18.22 -15.56
CA GLU A 154 15.80 -19.49 -16.04
C GLU A 154 14.45 -19.86 -15.42
N TYR A 155 14.11 -19.31 -14.26
CA TYR A 155 12.85 -19.56 -13.56
C TYR A 155 11.79 -18.48 -13.78
N HIS A 156 12.03 -17.45 -14.60
CA HIS A 156 11.01 -16.43 -14.91
C HIS A 156 9.69 -16.99 -15.50
N PRO A 157 9.65 -18.10 -16.26
CA PRO A 157 8.38 -18.72 -16.62
C PRO A 157 7.54 -19.15 -15.41
N TYR A 158 8.18 -19.52 -14.28
CA TYR A 158 7.48 -19.77 -13.03
C TYR A 158 6.94 -18.48 -12.43
N PHE A 159 7.69 -17.37 -12.46
CA PHE A 159 7.20 -16.07 -11.99
C PHE A 159 5.91 -15.67 -12.72
N THR A 160 5.90 -15.69 -14.06
CA THR A 160 4.69 -15.40 -14.86
C THR A 160 3.53 -16.31 -14.47
N LYS A 161 3.77 -17.63 -14.36
CA LYS A 161 2.73 -18.57 -13.91
C LYS A 161 2.21 -18.18 -12.52
N ARG A 162 3.11 -17.91 -11.58
CA ARG A 162 2.77 -17.67 -10.18
C ARG A 162 1.98 -16.38 -10.01
N LEU A 163 2.43 -15.29 -10.62
CA LEU A 163 1.78 -13.98 -10.61
C LEU A 163 0.33 -14.07 -11.08
N VAL A 164 0.09 -14.63 -12.28
CA VAL A 164 -1.27 -14.75 -12.83
C VAL A 164 -2.10 -15.69 -11.97
N SER A 165 -1.56 -16.85 -11.55
CA SER A 165 -2.32 -17.80 -10.71
C SER A 165 -2.75 -17.20 -9.36
N MET A 166 -1.89 -16.38 -8.73
CA MET A 166 -2.21 -15.70 -7.47
C MET A 166 -3.27 -14.60 -7.69
N ALA A 167 -3.21 -13.88 -8.82
CA ALA A 167 -4.19 -12.86 -9.15
C ALA A 167 -5.58 -13.43 -9.48
N MET A 168 -5.63 -14.59 -10.14
CA MET A 168 -6.89 -15.25 -10.51
C MET A 168 -7.76 -15.61 -9.29
N ASP A 169 -7.13 -15.85 -8.13
CA ASP A 169 -7.80 -16.20 -6.86
C ASP A 169 -8.16 -14.96 -6.01
N ARG A 170 -7.94 -13.75 -6.53
CA ARG A 170 -8.14 -12.47 -5.83
C ARG A 170 -9.17 -11.58 -6.56
N HIS A 171 -9.29 -10.32 -6.15
CA HIS A 171 -10.25 -9.36 -6.70
C HIS A 171 -9.75 -8.82 -8.04
N ASP A 172 -10.59 -8.04 -8.73
CA ASP A 172 -10.23 -7.52 -10.06
C ASP A 172 -9.05 -6.54 -10.00
N LYS A 173 -8.87 -5.86 -8.86
CA LYS A 173 -7.68 -5.05 -8.58
C LYS A 173 -6.39 -5.85 -8.79
N GLU A 174 -6.23 -7.00 -8.14
CA GLU A 174 -5.00 -7.79 -8.27
C GLU A 174 -4.83 -8.38 -9.67
N LYS A 175 -5.93 -8.64 -10.39
CA LYS A 175 -5.88 -9.08 -11.80
C LYS A 175 -5.35 -7.99 -12.72
N GLU A 176 -5.78 -6.75 -12.51
CA GLU A 176 -5.26 -5.59 -13.24
C GLU A 176 -3.80 -5.34 -12.88
N MET A 177 -3.45 -5.35 -11.59
CA MET A 177 -2.06 -5.20 -11.14
C MET A 177 -1.13 -6.25 -11.76
N ALA A 178 -1.56 -7.51 -11.84
CA ALA A 178 -0.79 -8.55 -12.50
C ALA A 178 -0.56 -8.27 -13.99
N SER A 179 -1.55 -7.70 -14.69
CA SER A 179 -1.42 -7.33 -16.10
C SER A 179 -0.46 -6.15 -16.29
N VAL A 180 -0.58 -5.12 -15.44
CA VAL A 180 0.34 -3.97 -15.43
C VAL A 180 1.76 -4.40 -15.15
N LEU A 181 1.98 -5.26 -14.15
CA LEU A 181 3.32 -5.76 -13.83
C LEU A 181 3.90 -6.59 -14.97
N LEU A 182 3.10 -7.48 -15.60
CA LEU A 182 3.57 -8.23 -16.76
C LEU A 182 3.99 -7.32 -17.93
N SER A 183 3.24 -6.25 -18.18
CA SER A 183 3.55 -5.25 -19.20
C SER A 183 4.86 -4.52 -18.89
N ALA A 184 5.06 -4.11 -17.65
CA ALA A 184 6.27 -3.41 -17.24
C ALA A 184 7.52 -4.31 -17.22
N LEU A 185 7.38 -5.59 -16.88
CA LEU A 185 8.50 -6.54 -16.87
C LEU A 185 8.84 -7.06 -18.26
N TYR A 186 7.93 -6.93 -19.24
CA TYR A 186 8.12 -7.42 -20.60
C TYR A 186 9.30 -6.74 -21.29
N ALA A 187 10.18 -7.55 -21.88
CA ALA A 187 11.39 -7.15 -22.61
C ALA A 187 12.48 -6.43 -21.78
N ASP A 188 12.16 -5.98 -20.56
CA ASP A 188 13.10 -5.32 -19.65
C ASP A 188 13.67 -6.28 -18.58
N VAL A 189 12.81 -7.05 -17.92
CA VAL A 189 13.19 -8.03 -16.88
C VAL A 189 12.98 -9.46 -17.35
N ILE A 190 11.85 -9.72 -18.01
CA ILE A 190 11.46 -11.07 -18.47
C ILE A 190 11.42 -11.10 -20.00
N LEU A 191 12.09 -12.09 -20.58
CA LEU A 191 12.11 -12.25 -22.03
C LEU A 191 10.74 -12.71 -22.58
N PRO A 192 10.34 -12.29 -23.79
CA PRO A 192 9.06 -12.67 -24.38
C PRO A 192 8.82 -14.19 -24.45
N ASP A 193 9.86 -14.96 -24.75
CA ASP A 193 9.78 -16.43 -24.78
C ASP A 193 9.49 -17.05 -23.40
N GLN A 194 9.97 -16.41 -22.32
CA GLN A 194 9.75 -16.87 -20.95
C GLN A 194 8.32 -16.58 -20.49
N ILE A 195 7.77 -15.42 -20.85
CA ILE A 195 6.35 -15.10 -20.59
C ILE A 195 5.46 -16.09 -21.34
N ARG A 196 5.74 -16.35 -22.62
CA ARG A 196 5.03 -17.35 -23.40
C ARG A 196 5.03 -18.71 -22.70
N ASP A 197 6.20 -19.17 -22.25
CA ASP A 197 6.32 -20.46 -21.55
C ASP A 197 5.58 -20.47 -20.21
N GLY A 198 5.54 -19.33 -19.51
CA GLY A 198 4.72 -19.14 -18.32
C GLY A 198 3.22 -19.31 -18.58
N PHE A 199 2.70 -18.70 -19.66
CA PHE A 199 1.32 -18.88 -20.09
C PHE A 199 1.00 -20.31 -20.55
N ILE A 200 1.93 -21.00 -21.22
CA ILE A 200 1.76 -22.43 -21.54
C ILE A 200 1.68 -23.28 -20.26
N ARG A 201 2.50 -22.97 -19.24
CA ARG A 201 2.44 -23.64 -17.94
C ARG A 201 1.10 -23.38 -17.22
N LEU A 202 0.57 -22.16 -17.29
CA LEU A 202 -0.77 -21.82 -16.78
C LEU A 202 -1.86 -22.64 -17.46
N LEU A 203 -1.85 -22.67 -18.80
CA LEU A 203 -2.82 -23.41 -19.61
C LEU A 203 -2.85 -24.91 -19.29
N ARG A 204 -1.69 -25.49 -18.96
CA ARG A 204 -1.59 -26.90 -18.53
C ARG A 204 -2.11 -27.15 -17.11
N SER A 205 -2.12 -26.13 -16.25
CA SER A 205 -2.60 -26.25 -14.86
C SER A 205 -4.04 -25.75 -14.66
N VAL A 206 -4.76 -25.36 -15.71
CA VAL A 206 -6.14 -24.83 -15.59
C VAL A 206 -7.09 -25.85 -14.96
N ASP A 207 -6.91 -27.13 -15.28
CA ASP A 207 -7.74 -28.19 -14.72
C ASP A 207 -7.63 -28.25 -13.19
N ASP A 208 -6.42 -28.04 -12.65
CA ASP A 208 -6.17 -27.94 -11.21
C ASP A 208 -6.67 -26.61 -10.64
N LEU A 209 -6.37 -25.48 -11.29
CA LEU A 209 -6.80 -24.14 -10.84
C LEU A 209 -8.33 -24.00 -10.76
N ALA A 210 -9.05 -24.69 -11.65
CA ALA A 210 -10.51 -24.67 -11.67
C ALA A 210 -11.15 -25.46 -10.52
N VAL A 211 -10.35 -26.16 -9.68
CA VAL A 211 -10.83 -26.75 -8.42
C VAL A 211 -11.07 -25.66 -7.39
N ASP A 212 -10.17 -24.67 -7.32
CA ASP A 212 -10.21 -23.60 -6.33
C ASP A 212 -10.94 -22.36 -6.85
N ILE A 213 -10.90 -22.11 -8.17
CA ILE A 213 -11.43 -20.90 -8.81
C ILE A 213 -12.63 -21.26 -9.70
N LEU A 214 -13.84 -20.87 -9.27
CA LEU A 214 -15.11 -21.21 -9.92
C LEU A 214 -15.19 -20.81 -11.41
N ASP A 215 -14.47 -19.75 -11.82
CA ASP A 215 -14.42 -19.28 -13.22
C ASP A 215 -13.00 -19.17 -13.79
N ALA A 216 -12.12 -20.13 -13.44
CA ALA A 216 -10.73 -20.14 -13.90
C ALA A 216 -10.58 -20.03 -15.44
N VAL A 217 -11.54 -20.58 -16.19
CA VAL A 217 -11.50 -20.59 -17.66
C VAL A 217 -11.70 -19.19 -18.23
N ASN A 218 -12.75 -18.46 -17.81
CA ASN A 218 -12.99 -17.13 -18.36
C ASN A 218 -11.94 -16.13 -17.85
N VAL A 219 -11.53 -16.23 -16.58
CA VAL A 219 -10.52 -15.32 -16.00
C VAL A 219 -9.18 -15.48 -16.73
N LEU A 220 -8.70 -16.71 -16.95
CA LEU A 220 -7.43 -16.91 -17.69
C LEU A 220 -7.58 -16.54 -19.18
N ALA A 221 -8.75 -16.77 -19.77
CA ALA A 221 -9.02 -16.36 -21.15
C ALA A 221 -8.91 -14.84 -21.30
N LEU A 222 -9.39 -14.10 -20.32
CA LEU A 222 -9.28 -12.64 -20.26
C LEU A 222 -7.84 -12.18 -20.07
N PHE A 223 -7.04 -12.84 -19.21
CA PHE A 223 -5.59 -12.56 -19.09
C PHE A 223 -4.85 -12.76 -20.41
N ILE A 224 -5.16 -13.81 -21.16
CA ILE A 224 -4.55 -14.06 -22.48
C ILE A 224 -4.98 -13.01 -23.49
N ALA A 225 -6.25 -12.62 -23.49
CA ALA A 225 -6.73 -11.53 -24.35
C ALA A 225 -6.02 -10.21 -24.00
N ARG A 226 -5.89 -9.89 -22.70
CA ARG A 226 -5.20 -8.69 -22.22
C ARG A 226 -3.73 -8.68 -22.64
N ALA A 227 -3.02 -9.78 -22.44
CA ALA A 227 -1.62 -9.92 -22.85
C ALA A 227 -1.41 -9.83 -24.37
N ILE A 228 -2.40 -10.21 -25.18
CA ILE A 228 -2.35 -10.01 -26.65
C ILE A 228 -2.58 -8.55 -27.01
N VAL A 229 -3.53 -7.88 -26.34
CA VAL A 229 -3.81 -6.45 -26.53
C VAL A 229 -2.62 -5.58 -26.10
N ASP A 230 -1.94 -5.94 -25.00
CA ASP A 230 -0.71 -5.28 -24.53
C ASP A 230 0.55 -5.63 -25.34
N GLU A 231 0.41 -6.41 -26.41
CA GLU A 231 1.53 -6.87 -27.25
C GLU A 231 2.59 -7.72 -26.52
N ILE A 232 2.30 -8.16 -25.29
CA ILE A 232 3.14 -9.08 -24.49
C ILE A 232 3.14 -10.48 -25.12
N LEU A 233 2.00 -10.93 -25.65
CA LEU A 233 1.85 -12.18 -26.39
C LEU A 233 1.45 -11.93 -27.85
N PRO A 234 2.09 -12.59 -28.82
CA PRO A 234 1.70 -12.43 -30.22
C PRO A 234 0.39 -13.20 -30.50
N PRO A 235 -0.50 -12.73 -31.39
CA PRO A 235 -1.76 -13.44 -31.73
C PRO A 235 -1.57 -14.90 -32.20
N VAL A 236 -0.43 -15.21 -32.83
CA VAL A 236 -0.05 -16.57 -33.24
C VAL A 236 0.06 -17.56 -32.05
N PHE A 237 0.19 -17.04 -30.83
CA PHE A 237 0.18 -17.81 -29.60
C PHE A 237 -1.05 -18.72 -29.51
N LEU A 238 -2.25 -18.21 -29.80
CA LEU A 238 -3.49 -18.98 -29.70
C LEU A 238 -3.45 -20.22 -30.62
N VAL A 239 -2.99 -20.04 -31.85
CA VAL A 239 -2.90 -21.12 -32.85
C VAL A 239 -1.86 -22.16 -32.44
N ARG A 240 -0.73 -21.74 -31.87
CA ARG A 240 0.33 -22.65 -31.39
C ARG A 240 -0.13 -23.41 -30.14
N SER A 241 -0.75 -22.74 -29.19
CA SER A 241 -1.26 -23.35 -27.96
C SER A 241 -2.32 -24.43 -28.24
N LYS A 242 -3.23 -24.22 -29.20
CA LYS A 242 -4.20 -25.24 -29.65
C LYS A 242 -3.56 -26.52 -30.17
N LYS A 243 -2.36 -26.44 -30.78
CA LYS A 243 -1.64 -27.61 -31.29
C LYS A 243 -0.92 -28.41 -30.20
N ILE A 244 -0.61 -27.75 -29.08
CA ILE A 244 0.14 -28.34 -27.97
C ILE A 244 -0.79 -28.94 -26.92
N LEU A 245 -1.99 -28.38 -26.75
CA LEU A 245 -2.95 -28.78 -25.73
C LEU A 245 -3.95 -29.82 -26.28
N PRO A 246 -4.30 -30.87 -25.49
CA PRO A 246 -5.38 -31.78 -25.85
C PRO A 246 -6.73 -31.05 -25.91
N GLU A 247 -7.57 -31.35 -26.91
CA GLU A 247 -8.90 -30.71 -27.06
C GLU A 247 -9.83 -30.93 -25.85
N SER A 248 -9.58 -31.97 -25.04
CA SER A 248 -10.37 -32.30 -23.87
C SER A 248 -10.03 -31.50 -22.61
N CYS A 249 -8.90 -30.77 -22.56
CA CYS A 249 -8.49 -30.05 -21.35
C CYS A 249 -9.15 -28.66 -21.24
N LYS A 250 -9.34 -28.16 -20.02
CA LYS A 250 -9.86 -26.80 -19.81
C LYS A 250 -8.94 -25.73 -20.37
N GLY A 251 -7.62 -25.99 -20.46
CA GLY A 251 -6.67 -25.11 -21.13
C GLY A 251 -6.99 -24.88 -22.61
N PHE A 252 -7.51 -25.88 -23.32
CA PHE A 252 -7.97 -25.71 -24.70
C PHE A 252 -9.21 -24.81 -24.76
N GLN A 253 -10.14 -24.97 -23.81
CA GLN A 253 -11.33 -24.13 -23.69
C GLN A 253 -10.97 -22.67 -23.44
N VAL A 254 -9.99 -22.39 -22.56
CA VAL A 254 -9.46 -21.04 -22.32
C VAL A 254 -9.06 -20.34 -23.63
N ILE A 255 -8.33 -21.04 -24.50
CA ILE A 255 -7.87 -20.48 -25.77
C ILE A 255 -9.06 -20.18 -26.71
N VAL A 256 -10.04 -21.08 -26.77
CA VAL A 256 -11.25 -20.88 -27.58
C VAL A 256 -12.08 -19.71 -27.06
N THR A 257 -12.22 -19.57 -25.74
CA THR A 257 -12.93 -18.46 -25.09
C THR A 257 -12.21 -17.14 -25.33
N ALA A 258 -10.87 -17.09 -25.20
CA ALA A 258 -10.09 -15.88 -25.45
C ALA A 258 -10.30 -15.35 -26.88
N GLU A 259 -10.22 -16.25 -27.86
CA GLU A 259 -10.40 -15.92 -29.28
C GLU A 259 -11.83 -15.47 -29.58
N LYS A 260 -12.84 -16.25 -29.17
CA LYS A 260 -14.24 -16.00 -29.57
C LYS A 260 -14.93 -14.91 -28.76
N SER A 261 -14.68 -14.86 -27.46
CA SER A 261 -15.45 -14.00 -26.54
C SER A 261 -14.81 -12.63 -26.33
N TYR A 262 -13.47 -12.53 -26.43
CA TYR A 262 -12.77 -11.28 -26.14
C TYR A 262 -12.13 -10.68 -27.40
N LEU A 263 -11.37 -11.44 -28.18
CA LEU A 263 -10.59 -10.90 -29.29
C LEU A 263 -11.38 -10.74 -30.61
N SER A 264 -12.48 -11.47 -30.78
CA SER A 264 -13.34 -11.36 -31.97
C SER A 264 -14.32 -10.18 -31.93
N ALA A 265 -14.43 -9.49 -30.78
CA ALA A 265 -15.36 -8.38 -30.61
C ALA A 265 -14.84 -7.08 -31.29
N PRO A 266 -15.72 -6.23 -31.85
CA PRO A 266 -15.34 -4.87 -32.22
C PRO A 266 -14.94 -4.09 -30.97
N HIS A 267 -13.88 -3.27 -31.06
CA HIS A 267 -13.30 -2.54 -29.93
C HIS A 267 -12.79 -3.44 -28.79
N HIS A 268 -12.34 -4.66 -29.09
CA HIS A 268 -11.85 -5.62 -28.09
C HIS A 268 -10.73 -5.08 -27.19
N ALA A 269 -9.84 -4.23 -27.71
CA ALA A 269 -8.75 -3.64 -26.92
C ALA A 269 -9.29 -2.85 -25.71
N GLU A 270 -10.16 -1.87 -25.98
CA GLU A 270 -10.78 -1.03 -24.95
C GLU A 270 -11.67 -1.84 -24.00
N LEU A 271 -12.39 -2.83 -24.53
CA LEU A 271 -13.24 -3.70 -23.71
C LEU A 271 -12.41 -4.49 -22.70
N VAL A 272 -11.31 -5.10 -23.15
CA VAL A 272 -10.44 -5.94 -22.32
C VAL A 272 -9.66 -5.11 -21.29
N GLU A 273 -9.17 -3.93 -21.66
CA GLU A 273 -8.51 -2.98 -20.73
C GLU A 273 -9.42 -2.51 -19.59
N LYS A 274 -10.72 -2.36 -19.86
CA LYS A 274 -11.69 -1.89 -18.85
C LYS A 274 -12.25 -3.01 -17.96
N LYS A 275 -12.03 -4.29 -18.29
CA LYS A 275 -12.68 -5.41 -17.59
C LYS A 275 -12.32 -5.52 -16.11
N TRP A 276 -11.12 -5.10 -15.72
CA TRP A 276 -10.66 -5.15 -14.33
C TRP A 276 -10.49 -3.77 -13.69
N GLY A 277 -11.09 -2.74 -14.28
CA GLY A 277 -11.21 -1.42 -13.67
C GLY A 277 -10.53 -0.28 -14.43
N GLY A 278 -9.63 -0.55 -15.38
CA GLY A 278 -8.94 0.46 -16.17
C GLY A 278 -8.09 1.41 -15.31
N SER A 279 -6.77 1.25 -15.35
CA SER A 279 -5.78 1.91 -14.49
C SER A 279 -5.89 1.51 -13.00
N THR A 280 -4.74 1.20 -12.40
CA THR A 280 -4.58 0.79 -10.99
C THR A 280 -4.97 1.86 -9.96
N HIS A 281 -5.55 2.97 -10.42
CA HIS A 281 -6.00 4.11 -9.61
C HIS A 281 -7.37 4.57 -10.11
N THR A 282 -8.45 3.83 -9.82
CA THR A 282 -9.77 4.50 -9.82
C THR A 282 -9.73 5.55 -8.72
N THR A 283 -9.62 6.82 -9.10
CA THR A 283 -9.57 7.91 -8.14
C THR A 283 -10.92 8.03 -7.43
N VAL A 284 -10.93 8.64 -6.25
CA VAL A 284 -12.18 8.95 -5.55
C VAL A 284 -13.06 9.83 -6.45
N GLU A 285 -12.45 10.74 -7.21
CA GLU A 285 -13.13 11.65 -8.15
C GLU A 285 -13.79 10.89 -9.30
N GLU A 286 -13.13 9.86 -9.84
CA GLU A 286 -13.73 8.98 -10.85
C GLU A 286 -14.87 8.15 -10.28
N THR A 287 -14.72 7.63 -9.05
CA THR A 287 -15.79 6.89 -8.38
C THR A 287 -17.00 7.79 -8.11
N LYS A 288 -16.76 9.01 -7.58
CA LYS A 288 -17.77 10.06 -7.38
C LYS A 288 -18.48 10.41 -8.70
N LYS A 289 -17.73 10.49 -9.80
CA LYS A 289 -18.28 10.74 -11.14
C LYS A 289 -19.17 9.59 -11.61
N LYS A 290 -18.70 8.34 -11.52
CA LYS A 290 -19.49 7.14 -11.85
C LYS A 290 -20.77 7.05 -11.03
N ILE A 291 -20.71 7.30 -9.72
CA ILE A 291 -21.90 7.35 -8.85
C ILE A 291 -22.90 8.40 -9.35
N SER A 292 -22.40 9.57 -9.76
CA SER A 292 -23.27 10.64 -10.27
C SER A 292 -23.93 10.27 -11.59
N GLU A 293 -23.22 9.57 -12.47
CA GLU A 293 -23.76 9.06 -13.74
C GLU A 293 -24.84 8.02 -13.49
N ILE A 294 -24.61 7.05 -12.60
CA ILE A 294 -25.59 6.03 -12.20
C ILE A 294 -26.88 6.69 -11.65
N LEU A 295 -26.74 7.68 -10.76
CA LEU A 295 -27.89 8.34 -10.16
C LEU A 295 -28.69 9.16 -11.19
N LYS A 296 -28.01 9.83 -12.12
CA LYS A 296 -28.67 10.57 -13.21
C LYS A 296 -29.42 9.62 -14.14
N GLU A 297 -28.78 8.54 -14.58
CA GLU A 297 -29.40 7.53 -15.44
C GLU A 297 -30.62 6.89 -14.76
N TYR A 298 -30.53 6.62 -13.46
CA TYR A 298 -31.65 6.11 -12.68
C TYR A 298 -32.82 7.10 -12.60
N VAL A 299 -32.55 8.39 -12.43
CA VAL A 299 -33.62 9.41 -12.42
C VAL A 299 -34.29 9.54 -13.79
N GLU A 300 -33.56 9.31 -14.89
CA GLU A 300 -34.10 9.34 -16.25
C GLU A 300 -34.93 8.10 -16.57
N ASN A 301 -34.47 6.90 -16.20
CA ASN A 301 -35.05 5.64 -16.64
C ASN A 301 -35.93 4.94 -15.58
N GLY A 302 -35.74 5.25 -14.29
CA GLY A 302 -36.50 4.68 -13.17
C GLY A 302 -36.23 3.20 -12.88
N ASP A 303 -35.21 2.60 -13.50
CA ASP A 303 -34.85 1.19 -13.34
C ASP A 303 -34.02 0.95 -12.08
N THR A 304 -34.69 0.49 -11.02
CA THR A 304 -34.04 0.19 -9.74
C THR A 304 -33.09 -1.00 -9.83
N TYR A 305 -33.39 -2.00 -10.66
CA TYR A 305 -32.58 -3.21 -10.76
C TYR A 305 -31.23 -2.91 -11.41
N GLU A 306 -31.25 -2.13 -12.50
CA GLU A 306 -30.04 -1.68 -13.18
C GLU A 306 -29.19 -0.80 -12.26
N ALA A 307 -29.80 0.16 -11.56
CA ALA A 307 -29.09 1.01 -10.59
C ALA A 307 -28.44 0.18 -9.47
N CYS A 308 -29.16 -0.79 -8.89
CA CYS A 308 -28.61 -1.70 -7.88
C CYS A 308 -27.47 -2.57 -8.44
N ARG A 309 -27.57 -3.03 -9.70
CA ARG A 309 -26.48 -3.77 -10.37
C ARG A 309 -25.25 -2.89 -10.52
N CYS A 310 -25.40 -1.69 -11.06
CA CYS A 310 -24.30 -0.75 -11.26
C CYS A 310 -23.63 -0.36 -9.93
N ILE A 311 -24.41 -0.08 -8.88
CA ILE A 311 -23.87 0.20 -7.53
C ILE A 311 -23.06 -0.99 -7.01
N ARG A 312 -23.54 -2.23 -7.21
CA ARG A 312 -22.82 -3.45 -6.80
C ARG A 312 -21.51 -3.64 -7.57
N GLU A 313 -21.51 -3.34 -8.87
CA GLU A 313 -20.35 -3.43 -9.75
C GLU A 313 -19.27 -2.38 -9.44
N LEU A 314 -19.60 -1.29 -8.74
CA LEU A 314 -18.58 -0.33 -8.28
C LEU A 314 -17.57 -0.97 -7.32
N GLY A 315 -17.93 -2.05 -6.60
CA GLY A 315 -17.01 -2.79 -5.73
C GLY A 315 -16.50 -2.02 -4.51
N VAL A 316 -17.13 -0.90 -4.15
CA VAL A 316 -16.70 0.02 -3.07
C VAL A 316 -17.69 0.03 -1.90
N SER A 317 -17.93 -1.12 -1.29
CA SER A 317 -18.94 -1.28 -0.22
C SER A 317 -18.76 -0.34 0.98
N PHE A 318 -17.52 0.05 1.28
CA PHE A 318 -17.21 1.03 2.33
C PHE A 318 -17.44 2.49 1.90
N PHE A 319 -17.63 2.74 0.61
CA PHE A 319 -17.86 4.06 0.01
C PHE A 319 -19.34 4.31 -0.36
N HIS A 320 -20.23 3.36 -0.05
CA HIS A 320 -21.66 3.49 -0.37
C HIS A 320 -22.36 4.68 0.32
N HIS A 321 -21.79 5.22 1.40
CA HIS A 321 -22.25 6.49 1.99
C HIS A 321 -22.24 7.66 0.99
N GLU A 322 -21.33 7.66 0.01
CA GLU A 322 -21.30 8.67 -1.05
C GLU A 322 -22.46 8.51 -2.05
N VAL A 323 -22.90 7.27 -2.30
CA VAL A 323 -24.12 7.00 -3.09
C VAL A 323 -25.33 7.63 -2.40
N VAL A 324 -25.45 7.42 -1.09
CA VAL A 324 -26.54 7.99 -0.27
C VAL A 324 -26.47 9.52 -0.26
N LYS A 325 -25.29 10.09 0.00
CA LYS A 325 -25.07 11.54 0.01
C LYS A 325 -25.47 12.18 -1.31
N ARG A 326 -24.92 11.69 -2.44
CA ARG A 326 -25.21 12.24 -3.77
C ARG A 326 -26.67 12.05 -4.16
N ALA A 327 -27.28 10.93 -3.81
CA ALA A 327 -28.69 10.69 -4.08
C ALA A 327 -29.57 11.70 -3.33
N LEU A 328 -29.32 11.92 -2.03
CA LEU A 328 -30.05 12.90 -1.22
C LEU A 328 -29.85 14.33 -1.73
N VAL A 329 -28.63 14.71 -2.12
CA VAL A 329 -28.36 16.01 -2.77
C VAL A 329 -29.17 16.15 -4.06
N LEU A 330 -29.18 15.12 -4.91
CA LEU A 330 -29.95 15.11 -6.15
C LEU A 330 -31.47 15.22 -5.91
N ALA A 331 -31.98 14.57 -4.86
CA ALA A 331 -33.37 14.69 -4.45
C ALA A 331 -33.74 16.09 -3.96
N MET A 332 -32.81 16.81 -3.32
CA MET A 332 -33.02 18.18 -2.86
C MET A 332 -32.89 19.21 -3.99
N ASP A 333 -32.03 18.94 -4.98
CA ASP A 333 -31.82 19.80 -6.14
C ASP A 333 -32.97 19.70 -7.14
N SER A 334 -33.56 18.51 -7.29
CA SER A 334 -34.66 18.25 -8.22
C SER A 334 -35.89 17.62 -7.56
N PRO A 335 -37.02 18.34 -7.46
CA PRO A 335 -38.26 17.79 -6.89
C PRO A 335 -38.82 16.57 -7.64
N THR A 336 -38.51 16.43 -8.93
CA THR A 336 -38.95 15.27 -9.73
C THR A 336 -38.11 14.03 -9.43
N ALA A 337 -36.88 14.20 -8.94
CA ALA A 337 -35.98 13.12 -8.55
C ALA A 337 -36.31 12.56 -7.15
N GLU A 338 -36.91 13.37 -6.25
CA GLU A 338 -37.14 13.01 -4.85
C GLU A 338 -37.79 11.63 -4.69
N SER A 339 -38.95 11.39 -5.34
CA SER A 339 -39.66 10.12 -5.18
C SER A 339 -38.89 8.92 -5.71
N LEU A 340 -38.14 9.08 -6.79
CA LEU A 340 -37.34 8.01 -7.39
C LEU A 340 -36.14 7.70 -6.51
N VAL A 341 -35.43 8.72 -6.04
CA VAL A 341 -34.27 8.56 -5.15
C VAL A 341 -34.67 7.88 -3.86
N LEU A 342 -35.75 8.31 -3.20
CA LEU A 342 -36.21 7.69 -1.96
C LEU A 342 -36.61 6.21 -2.18
N LYS A 343 -37.17 5.88 -3.35
CA LYS A 343 -37.43 4.49 -3.75
C LYS A 343 -36.12 3.69 -3.88
N LEU A 344 -35.09 4.24 -4.52
CA LEU A 344 -33.79 3.57 -4.66
C LEU A 344 -33.11 3.35 -3.31
N LEU A 345 -33.06 4.36 -2.44
CA LEU A 345 -32.44 4.25 -1.12
C LEU A 345 -33.16 3.21 -0.24
N LYS A 346 -34.48 3.13 -0.35
CA LYS A 346 -35.26 2.09 0.30
C LYS A 346 -34.91 0.70 -0.23
N GLU A 347 -34.93 0.49 -1.55
CA GLU A 347 -34.66 -0.82 -2.16
C GLU A 347 -33.23 -1.30 -1.86
N THR A 348 -32.24 -0.39 -1.94
CA THR A 348 -30.83 -0.69 -1.65
C THR A 348 -30.59 -1.02 -0.18
N ALA A 349 -31.39 -0.48 0.75
CA ALA A 349 -31.37 -0.87 2.16
C ALA A 349 -32.06 -2.22 2.40
N GLU A 350 -33.22 -2.47 1.79
CA GLU A 350 -33.97 -3.72 1.92
C GLU A 350 -33.22 -4.92 1.32
N GLU A 351 -32.52 -4.73 0.19
CA GLU A 351 -31.63 -5.74 -0.39
C GLU A 351 -30.32 -5.94 0.40
N GLY A 352 -30.02 -5.06 1.36
CA GLY A 352 -28.75 -5.06 2.10
C GLY A 352 -27.54 -4.66 1.26
N LEU A 353 -27.76 -4.05 0.08
CA LEU A 353 -26.68 -3.54 -0.78
C LEU A 353 -25.95 -2.36 -0.12
N ILE A 354 -26.69 -1.48 0.55
CA ILE A 354 -26.16 -0.43 1.40
C ILE A 354 -26.42 -0.83 2.85
N SER A 355 -25.36 -0.98 3.64
CA SER A 355 -25.51 -1.34 5.06
C SER A 355 -26.16 -0.20 5.83
N SER A 356 -26.81 -0.52 6.95
CA SER A 356 -27.37 0.49 7.87
C SER A 356 -26.32 1.52 8.30
N SER A 357 -25.07 1.10 8.55
CA SER A 357 -23.97 2.01 8.87
C SER A 357 -23.63 2.98 7.74
N GLN A 358 -23.58 2.52 6.49
CA GLN A 358 -23.32 3.35 5.32
C GLN A 358 -24.49 4.29 5.03
N MET A 359 -25.72 3.85 5.27
CA MET A 359 -26.92 4.67 5.14
C MET A 359 -26.91 5.82 6.14
N VAL A 360 -26.77 5.51 7.43
CA VAL A 360 -26.67 6.51 8.51
C VAL A 360 -25.55 7.51 8.22
N LYS A 361 -24.38 7.02 7.81
CA LYS A 361 -23.24 7.89 7.47
C LYS A 361 -23.53 8.82 6.29
N GLY A 362 -24.18 8.33 5.23
CA GLY A 362 -24.59 9.17 4.11
C GLY A 362 -25.53 10.32 4.53
N PHE A 363 -26.49 10.05 5.41
CA PHE A 363 -27.35 11.07 5.99
C PHE A 363 -26.57 12.08 6.85
N PHE A 364 -25.63 11.62 7.68
CA PHE A 364 -24.76 12.51 8.47
C PHE A 364 -23.94 13.43 7.56
N ARG A 365 -23.36 12.92 6.48
CA ARG A 365 -22.57 13.73 5.52
C ARG A 365 -23.38 14.85 4.91
N VAL A 366 -24.64 14.57 4.54
CA VAL A 366 -25.55 15.61 4.03
C VAL A 366 -25.82 16.64 5.12
N ALA A 367 -26.13 16.19 6.34
CA ALA A 367 -26.39 17.07 7.49
C ALA A 367 -25.22 18.03 7.78
N GLU A 368 -23.97 17.55 7.76
CA GLU A 368 -22.76 18.38 7.94
C GLU A 368 -22.58 19.43 6.84
N SER A 369 -22.98 19.10 5.60
CA SER A 369 -22.87 19.98 4.44
C SER A 369 -24.09 20.87 4.20
N LEU A 370 -25.13 20.85 5.05
CA LEU A 370 -26.37 21.58 4.80
C LEU A 370 -26.21 23.09 4.73
N ASP A 371 -25.27 23.67 5.49
CA ASP A 371 -25.01 25.12 5.46
C ASP A 371 -24.40 25.56 4.13
N ASP A 372 -23.50 24.74 3.57
CA ASP A 372 -22.86 24.96 2.28
C ASP A 372 -23.86 24.69 1.14
N LEU A 373 -24.59 23.58 1.23
CA LEU A 373 -25.63 23.22 0.26
C LEU A 373 -26.77 24.25 0.21
N ALA A 374 -27.04 24.95 1.32
CA ALA A 374 -28.04 26.02 1.36
C ALA A 374 -27.64 27.25 0.52
N LEU A 375 -26.36 27.39 0.15
CA LEU A 375 -25.90 28.43 -0.78
C LEU A 375 -26.41 28.18 -2.20
N ASP A 376 -26.41 26.92 -2.63
CA ASP A 376 -26.87 26.50 -3.97
C ASP A 376 -28.37 26.17 -3.99
N ILE A 377 -28.87 25.57 -2.91
CA ILE A 377 -30.26 25.11 -2.76
C ILE A 377 -30.86 25.76 -1.50
N PRO A 378 -31.51 26.93 -1.61
CA PRO A 378 -32.03 27.68 -0.44
C PRO A 378 -33.00 26.89 0.45
N SER A 379 -33.65 25.86 -0.10
CA SER A 379 -34.57 24.97 0.61
C SER A 379 -33.92 23.70 1.18
N ALA A 380 -32.61 23.50 1.04
CA ALA A 380 -31.91 22.27 1.43
C ALA A 380 -32.26 21.80 2.85
N LYS A 381 -32.14 22.70 3.85
CA LYS A 381 -32.47 22.38 5.26
C LYS A 381 -33.91 21.89 5.43
N LYS A 382 -34.88 22.59 4.82
CA LYS A 382 -36.30 22.23 4.91
C LYS A 382 -36.61 20.90 4.23
N LEU A 383 -35.97 20.63 3.09
CA LEU A 383 -36.15 19.37 2.35
C LEU A 383 -35.51 18.20 3.11
N PHE A 384 -34.31 18.39 3.65
CA PHE A 384 -33.65 17.39 4.48
C PHE A 384 -34.47 17.04 5.73
N ASP A 385 -34.99 18.05 6.44
CA ASP A 385 -35.88 17.86 7.59
C ASP A 385 -37.19 17.15 7.21
N SER A 386 -37.63 17.25 5.95
CA SER A 386 -38.79 16.51 5.44
C SER A 386 -38.47 15.07 5.05
N ILE A 387 -37.26 14.80 4.56
CA ILE A 387 -36.82 13.49 4.10
C ILE A 387 -36.50 12.55 5.28
N VAL A 388 -35.85 13.06 6.33
CA VAL A 388 -35.42 12.23 7.48
C VAL A 388 -36.57 11.46 8.13
N PRO A 389 -37.74 12.07 8.45
CA PRO A 389 -38.89 11.33 8.97
C PRO A 389 -39.42 10.27 8.01
N LYS A 390 -39.39 10.52 6.69
CA LYS A 390 -39.80 9.54 5.67
C LYS A 390 -38.87 8.33 5.69
N ALA A 391 -37.56 8.55 5.85
CA ALA A 391 -36.55 7.49 5.91
C ALA A 391 -36.69 6.60 7.15
N ILE A 392 -36.90 7.24 8.32
CA ILE A 392 -37.16 6.55 9.59
C ILE A 392 -38.47 5.74 9.50
N SER A 393 -39.56 6.37 9.05
CA SER A 393 -40.85 5.67 8.89
C SER A 393 -40.82 4.53 7.85
N GLY A 394 -39.91 4.64 6.88
CA GLY A 394 -39.67 3.63 5.86
C GLY A 394 -38.81 2.46 6.33
N GLY A 395 -38.21 2.54 7.52
CA GLY A 395 -37.39 1.47 8.12
C GLY A 395 -35.98 1.33 7.53
N TRP A 396 -35.53 2.30 6.72
CA TRP A 396 -34.20 2.28 6.09
C TRP A 396 -33.24 3.31 6.70
N LEU A 397 -33.68 4.10 7.69
CA LEU A 397 -32.81 4.91 8.56
C LEU A 397 -33.13 4.59 10.02
N ASP A 398 -32.10 4.49 10.86
CA ASP A 398 -32.25 4.12 12.27
C ASP A 398 -32.94 5.23 13.09
N ASP A 399 -33.87 4.86 13.97
CA ASP A 399 -34.60 5.77 14.87
C ASP A 399 -33.68 6.60 15.78
N SER A 400 -32.44 6.14 16.02
CA SER A 400 -31.43 6.86 16.80
C SER A 400 -30.78 8.02 16.04
N PHE A 401 -31.06 8.19 14.74
CA PHE A 401 -30.58 9.31 13.95
C PHE A 401 -31.13 10.63 14.49
N LYS A 402 -30.30 11.34 15.26
CA LYS A 402 -30.58 12.67 15.79
C LYS A 402 -29.73 13.68 15.07
N ILE A 403 -30.38 14.56 14.30
CA ILE A 403 -29.76 15.83 13.91
C ILE A 403 -29.58 16.61 15.20
N THR A 404 -28.35 16.98 15.56
CA THR A 404 -28.11 17.93 16.66
C THR A 404 -28.58 19.31 16.21
N SER A 405 -29.89 19.53 16.20
CA SER A 405 -30.47 20.86 16.15
C SER A 405 -30.29 21.50 17.52
N ASP A 406 -29.49 22.56 17.58
CA ASP A 406 -29.38 23.58 18.64
C ASP A 406 -30.07 23.25 19.98
N GLN A 407 -29.28 22.77 20.94
CA GLN A 407 -29.60 23.03 22.36
C GLN A 407 -28.84 24.26 22.80
N ASP A 408 -29.55 25.38 22.73
CA ASP A 408 -29.17 26.68 23.26
C ASP A 408 -29.34 26.68 24.79
N GLY A 409 -28.31 27.17 25.49
CA GLY A 409 -28.25 27.23 26.95
C GLY A 409 -26.88 26.83 27.49
N GLU A 410 -25.93 27.76 27.52
CA GLU A 410 -24.60 27.72 28.15
C GLU A 410 -23.39 27.16 27.37
N LYS A 411 -23.53 26.45 26.23
CA LYS A 411 -22.38 26.01 25.39
C LYS A 411 -22.11 26.88 24.13
N SER A 412 -22.95 27.86 23.83
CA SER A 412 -23.00 28.55 22.53
C SER A 412 -21.79 29.44 22.17
N SER A 413 -21.03 29.94 23.16
CA SER A 413 -19.91 30.85 22.86
C SER A 413 -18.65 30.14 22.37
N GLN A 414 -18.36 28.93 22.85
CA GLN A 414 -17.18 28.17 22.41
C GLN A 414 -17.40 27.43 21.08
N ASP A 415 -18.60 26.89 20.82
CA ASP A 415 -18.88 26.18 19.56
C ASP A 415 -18.92 27.15 18.36
N GLY A 416 -19.48 28.36 18.55
CA GLY A 416 -19.47 29.40 17.52
C GLY A 416 -18.06 29.87 17.16
N LYS A 417 -17.19 30.05 18.16
CA LYS A 417 -15.78 30.39 17.94
C LYS A 417 -15.01 29.29 17.23
N LEU A 418 -15.22 28.02 17.64
CA LEU A 418 -14.59 26.87 16.99
C LEU A 418 -15.05 26.70 15.54
N ARG A 419 -16.34 26.93 15.24
CA ARG A 419 -16.87 26.91 13.86
C ARG A 419 -16.24 27.99 13.00
N GLN A 420 -16.16 29.21 13.52
CA GLN A 420 -15.53 30.33 12.83
C GLN A 420 -14.04 30.05 12.59
N TYR A 421 -13.32 29.59 13.61
CA TYR A 421 -11.91 29.18 13.49
C TYR A 421 -11.69 28.11 12.43
N LYS A 422 -12.54 27.06 12.39
CA LYS A 422 -12.48 26.02 11.36
C LYS A 422 -12.68 26.58 9.95
N LYS A 423 -13.55 27.58 9.79
CA LYS A 423 -13.79 28.25 8.50
C LYS A 423 -12.59 29.10 8.07
N ASP A 424 -12.06 29.92 8.98
CA ASP A 424 -10.95 30.82 8.69
C ASP A 424 -9.66 30.05 8.41
N THR A 425 -9.43 28.97 9.16
CA THR A 425 -8.31 28.03 8.96
C THR A 425 -8.30 27.43 7.56
N VAL A 426 -9.47 27.10 6.98
CA VAL A 426 -9.56 26.55 5.63
C VAL A 426 -9.03 27.55 4.60
N ASN A 427 -9.40 28.83 4.73
CA ASN A 427 -8.95 29.86 3.81
C ASN A 427 -7.43 30.05 3.91
N ILE A 428 -6.89 30.15 5.13
CA ILE A 428 -5.45 30.29 5.38
C ILE A 428 -4.66 29.12 4.76
N ILE A 429 -5.11 27.89 4.97
CA ILE A 429 -4.45 26.70 4.40
C ILE A 429 -4.54 26.71 2.86
N GLN A 430 -5.68 27.08 2.29
CA GLN A 430 -5.84 27.14 0.84
C GLN A 430 -4.96 28.22 0.20
N GLU A 431 -4.86 29.39 0.81
CA GLU A 431 -3.96 30.45 0.38
C GLU A 431 -2.50 29.98 0.45
N TYR A 432 -2.10 29.33 1.55
CA TYR A 432 -0.78 28.73 1.67
C TYR A 432 -0.49 27.69 0.59
N PHE A 433 -1.42 26.79 0.27
CA PHE A 433 -1.21 25.82 -0.81
C PHE A 433 -1.03 26.47 -2.19
N LEU A 434 -1.50 27.71 -2.38
CA LEU A 434 -1.30 28.47 -3.60
C LEU A 434 -0.01 29.31 -3.59
N SER A 435 0.34 29.89 -2.45
CA SER A 435 1.45 30.85 -2.32
C SER A 435 2.77 30.23 -1.85
N ASP A 436 2.72 29.11 -1.13
CA ASP A 436 3.83 28.52 -0.37
C ASP A 436 4.51 29.49 0.62
N ASP A 437 3.76 30.50 1.10
CA ASP A 437 4.26 31.52 2.03
C ASP A 437 3.99 31.11 3.48
N ILE A 438 4.95 30.38 4.07
CA ILE A 438 4.90 29.96 5.49
C ILE A 438 4.86 31.18 6.44
N PRO A 439 5.72 32.22 6.31
CA PRO A 439 5.67 33.39 7.18
C PRO A 439 4.33 34.13 7.19
N GLU A 440 3.63 34.23 6.05
CA GLU A 440 2.30 34.84 5.97
C GLU A 440 1.24 33.99 6.67
N LEU A 441 1.29 32.66 6.49
CA LEU A 441 0.39 31.74 7.19
C LEU A 441 0.60 31.82 8.71
N ILE A 442 1.85 31.85 9.18
CA ILE A 442 2.17 31.97 10.61
C ILE A 442 1.59 33.27 11.18
N ARG A 443 1.77 34.40 10.47
CA ARG A 443 1.17 35.69 10.85
C ARG A 443 -0.35 35.63 10.91
N SER A 444 -0.98 35.02 9.90
CA SER A 444 -2.44 34.82 9.87
C SER A 444 -2.95 33.97 11.04
N LEU A 445 -2.20 32.94 11.46
CA LEU A 445 -2.55 32.13 12.64
C LEU A 445 -2.36 32.88 13.96
N GLN A 446 -1.33 33.72 14.07
CA GLN A 446 -1.13 34.59 15.24
C GLN A 446 -2.26 35.62 15.36
N ASP A 447 -2.69 36.19 14.24
CA ASP A 447 -3.79 37.15 14.18
C ASP A 447 -5.15 36.54 14.58
N LEU A 448 -5.36 35.24 14.31
CA LEU A 448 -6.54 34.52 14.81
C LEU A 448 -6.56 34.40 16.34
N GLY A 449 -5.39 34.40 16.99
CA GLY A 449 -5.27 34.52 18.45
C GLY A 449 -5.95 33.41 19.27
N ALA A 450 -6.06 32.19 18.74
CA ALA A 450 -6.78 31.07 19.36
C ALA A 450 -5.90 29.80 19.48
N PRO A 451 -4.85 29.80 20.34
CA PRO A 451 -3.92 28.69 20.47
C PRO A 451 -4.58 27.40 20.98
N GLU A 452 -5.70 27.47 21.70
CA GLU A 452 -6.47 26.30 22.14
C GLU A 452 -7.01 25.43 20.99
N TYR A 453 -7.02 25.97 19.76
CA TYR A 453 -7.48 25.27 18.57
C TYR A 453 -6.34 24.84 17.63
N ASN A 454 -5.07 24.98 18.04
CA ASN A 454 -3.91 24.51 17.27
C ASN A 454 -4.03 23.02 16.84
N PRO A 455 -4.45 22.07 17.70
CA PRO A 455 -4.70 20.69 17.29
C PRO A 455 -5.74 20.56 16.16
N VAL A 456 -6.76 21.44 16.15
CA VAL A 456 -7.81 21.48 15.13
C VAL A 456 -7.25 21.96 13.80
N PHE A 457 -6.34 22.94 13.83
CA PHE A 457 -5.62 23.39 12.64
C PHE A 457 -4.79 22.26 12.03
N LEU A 458 -4.00 21.55 12.84
CA LEU A 458 -3.18 20.42 12.37
C LEU A 458 -4.01 19.34 11.70
N LYS A 459 -5.10 18.93 12.35
CA LYS A 459 -6.06 17.98 11.77
C LYS A 459 -6.56 18.49 10.42
N ARG A 460 -6.97 19.76 10.35
CA ARG A 460 -7.55 20.35 9.13
C ARG A 460 -6.53 20.45 7.99
N LEU A 461 -5.29 20.85 8.28
CA LEU A 461 -4.18 20.91 7.33
C LEU A 461 -3.93 19.55 6.69
N ILE A 462 -3.74 18.51 7.51
CA ILE A 462 -3.43 17.16 7.02
C ILE A 462 -4.63 16.60 6.25
N THR A 463 -5.85 16.74 6.75
CA THR A 463 -7.05 16.27 6.02
C THR A 463 -7.22 16.96 4.66
N LEU A 464 -6.96 18.27 4.55
CA LEU A 464 -7.02 18.99 3.27
C LEU A 464 -5.88 18.58 2.31
N ALA A 465 -4.72 18.19 2.83
CA ALA A 465 -3.60 17.72 2.03
C ALA A 465 -3.82 16.29 1.50
N LEU A 466 -4.43 15.41 2.29
CA LEU A 466 -4.72 14.03 1.90
C LEU A 466 -5.61 13.95 0.64
N ASP A 467 -6.57 14.87 0.50
CA ASP A 467 -7.50 14.94 -0.64
C ASP A 467 -6.85 15.57 -1.90
N ARG A 468 -5.55 15.84 -1.87
CA ARG A 468 -4.80 16.56 -2.91
C ARG A 468 -3.60 15.75 -3.43
N LYS A 469 -2.82 16.36 -4.32
CA LYS A 469 -1.63 15.73 -4.89
C LYS A 469 -0.51 15.70 -3.86
N ASN A 470 0.53 14.93 -4.14
CA ASN A 470 1.64 14.80 -3.21
C ASN A 470 2.39 16.12 -2.96
N ARG A 471 2.30 17.10 -3.86
CA ARG A 471 2.82 18.45 -3.62
C ARG A 471 2.24 19.04 -2.35
N GLU A 472 0.92 19.07 -2.21
CA GLU A 472 0.27 19.63 -1.03
C GLU A 472 0.51 18.79 0.23
N LYS A 473 0.77 17.48 0.09
CA LYS A 473 1.18 16.60 1.20
C LYS A 473 2.60 16.92 1.69
N GLU A 474 3.51 17.21 0.76
CA GLU A 474 4.86 17.70 1.09
C GLU A 474 4.81 19.08 1.73
N MET A 475 4.07 20.03 1.14
CA MET A 475 3.87 21.37 1.71
C MET A 475 3.31 21.29 3.13
N ALA A 476 2.30 20.45 3.35
CA ALA A 476 1.77 20.21 4.70
C ALA A 476 2.86 19.66 5.64
N SER A 477 3.64 18.66 5.21
CA SER A 477 4.71 18.08 6.04
C SER A 477 5.79 19.11 6.42
N VAL A 478 6.24 19.92 5.47
CA VAL A 478 7.20 21.02 5.70
C VAL A 478 6.61 22.07 6.65
N LEU A 479 5.33 22.40 6.47
CA LEU A 479 4.64 23.36 7.34
C LEU A 479 4.51 22.84 8.77
N LEU A 480 4.30 21.54 8.99
CA LEU A 480 4.28 20.95 10.34
C LEU A 480 5.60 21.23 11.08
N SER A 481 6.75 21.08 10.41
CA SER A 481 8.07 21.39 10.99
C SER A 481 8.23 22.87 11.32
N ALA A 482 7.84 23.75 10.39
CA ALA A 482 7.93 25.20 10.62
C ALA A 482 7.02 25.66 11.77
N LEU A 483 5.80 25.13 11.85
CA LEU A 483 4.87 25.45 12.94
C LEU A 483 5.37 24.95 14.30
N HIS A 484 6.01 23.79 14.36
CA HIS A 484 6.61 23.27 15.59
C HIS A 484 7.76 24.15 16.10
N MET A 485 8.55 24.70 15.18
CA MET A 485 9.65 25.60 15.52
C MET A 485 9.18 26.97 16.04
N GLU A 486 8.10 27.51 15.47
CA GLU A 486 7.73 28.92 15.68
C GLU A 486 6.48 29.16 16.52
N LEU A 487 5.51 28.24 16.55
CA LEU A 487 4.17 28.55 17.09
C LEU A 487 3.52 27.45 17.93
N PHE A 488 3.63 26.18 17.53
CA PHE A 488 2.89 25.06 18.12
C PHE A 488 3.77 24.22 19.04
N SER A 489 3.21 23.78 20.17
CA SER A 489 3.92 22.90 21.10
C SER A 489 3.86 21.43 20.65
N THR A 490 4.80 20.59 21.13
CA THR A 490 4.72 19.13 20.89
C THR A 490 3.40 18.52 21.40
N GLU A 491 2.82 19.07 22.47
CA GLU A 491 1.51 18.63 22.98
C GLU A 491 0.37 18.93 22.00
N ASP A 492 0.44 20.07 21.28
CA ASP A 492 -0.51 20.39 20.21
C ASP A 492 -0.44 19.38 19.07
N PHE A 493 0.77 18.96 18.69
CA PHE A 493 0.97 17.91 17.67
C PHE A 493 0.43 16.56 18.12
N ILE A 494 0.74 16.13 19.34
CA ILE A 494 0.21 14.88 19.89
C ILE A 494 -1.33 14.90 19.86
N ASN A 495 -1.95 15.96 20.36
CA ASN A 495 -3.40 16.08 20.38
C ASN A 495 -3.99 16.19 18.96
N GLY A 496 -3.32 16.90 18.05
CA GLY A 496 -3.74 17.01 16.64
C GLY A 496 -3.72 15.67 15.92
N PHE A 497 -2.65 14.89 16.08
CA PHE A 497 -2.56 13.53 15.53
C PHE A 497 -3.55 12.57 16.17
N ILE A 498 -3.82 12.67 17.48
CA ILE A 498 -4.90 11.90 18.12
C ILE A 498 -6.25 12.23 17.47
N MET A 499 -6.60 13.51 17.37
CA MET A 499 -7.86 13.94 16.75
C MET A 499 -8.00 13.49 15.30
N LEU A 500 -6.88 13.41 14.56
CA LEU A 500 -6.83 12.94 13.19
C LEU A 500 -7.05 11.42 13.11
N LEU A 501 -6.35 10.66 13.95
CA LEU A 501 -6.39 9.20 14.01
C LEU A 501 -7.70 8.64 14.60
N GLU A 502 -8.35 9.35 15.52
CA GLU A 502 -9.71 9.05 15.98
C GLU A 502 -10.72 9.10 14.83
N SER A 503 -10.50 10.00 13.87
CA SER A 503 -11.30 10.11 12.64
C SER A 503 -10.67 9.39 11.44
N ALA A 504 -9.69 8.51 11.62
CA ALA A 504 -9.02 7.83 10.50
C ALA A 504 -10.00 6.94 9.72
N GLU A 505 -10.91 6.25 10.41
CA GLU A 505 -11.97 5.45 9.78
C GLU A 505 -12.90 6.32 8.94
N ASP A 506 -13.22 7.51 9.44
CA ASP A 506 -14.05 8.46 8.71
C ASP A 506 -13.35 9.08 7.51
N THR A 507 -12.05 9.34 7.64
CA THR A 507 -11.21 9.89 6.58
C THR A 507 -10.95 8.85 5.49
N ALA A 508 -10.73 7.58 5.84
CA ALA A 508 -10.58 6.47 4.91
C ALA A 508 -11.84 6.20 4.07
N LEU A 509 -12.99 6.69 4.54
CA LEU A 509 -14.21 6.65 3.74
C LEU A 509 -14.30 7.76 2.69
N ASP A 510 -13.53 8.83 2.80
CA ASP A 510 -13.49 9.90 1.79
C ASP A 510 -12.27 9.79 0.89
N ILE A 511 -11.18 9.23 1.41
CA ILE A 511 -9.86 9.19 0.77
C ILE A 511 -9.38 7.74 0.78
N MET A 512 -9.24 7.17 -0.42
CA MET A 512 -8.63 5.86 -0.57
C MET A 512 -7.20 5.88 -0.04
N ASP A 513 -6.81 4.83 0.68
CA ASP A 513 -5.48 4.70 1.28
C ASP A 513 -5.13 5.71 2.39
N ALA A 514 -6.13 6.42 2.95
CA ALA A 514 -5.92 7.40 4.01
C ALA A 514 -5.12 6.84 5.20
N SER A 515 -5.32 5.58 5.59
CA SER A 515 -4.59 4.96 6.70
C SER A 515 -3.09 4.86 6.42
N ASN A 516 -2.69 4.54 5.19
CA ASN A 516 -1.27 4.46 4.82
C ASN A 516 -0.66 5.86 4.69
N GLU A 517 -1.39 6.82 4.12
CA GLU A 517 -0.91 8.19 4.01
C GLU A 517 -0.83 8.90 5.38
N LEU A 518 -1.77 8.64 6.28
CA LEU A 518 -1.70 9.08 7.67
C LEU A 518 -0.51 8.46 8.41
N ALA A 519 -0.20 7.18 8.13
CA ALA A 519 0.99 6.54 8.67
C ALA A 519 2.27 7.21 8.14
N LEU A 520 2.30 7.62 6.87
CA LEU A 520 3.40 8.38 6.27
C LEU A 520 3.53 9.77 6.91
N PHE A 521 2.46 10.53 7.09
CA PHE A 521 2.50 11.82 7.80
C PHE A 521 3.02 11.67 9.24
N LEU A 522 2.55 10.64 9.96
CA LEU A 522 2.99 10.39 11.32
C LEU A 522 4.46 9.96 11.38
N ALA A 523 4.90 9.13 10.44
CA ALA A 523 6.30 8.74 10.31
C ALA A 523 7.20 9.92 9.90
N ARG A 524 6.72 10.76 8.98
CA ARG A 524 7.40 11.98 8.52
C ARG A 524 7.59 12.98 9.66
N ALA A 525 6.55 13.21 10.48
CA ALA A 525 6.64 14.06 11.67
C ALA A 525 7.68 13.58 12.68
N VAL A 526 7.95 12.26 12.76
CA VAL A 526 9.04 11.74 13.60
C VAL A 526 10.41 11.97 12.97
N ILE A 527 10.53 11.84 11.64
CA ILE A 527 11.79 12.10 10.93
C ILE A 527 12.15 13.59 10.91
N ASP A 528 11.15 14.47 10.86
CA ASP A 528 11.35 15.92 10.89
C ASP A 528 11.44 16.50 12.33
N ASP A 529 11.64 15.64 13.34
CA ASP A 529 11.80 16.00 14.75
C ASP A 529 10.62 16.78 15.38
N VAL A 530 9.45 16.78 14.73
CA VAL A 530 8.20 17.34 15.27
C VAL A 530 7.65 16.46 16.41
N LEU A 531 7.81 15.13 16.28
CA LEU A 531 7.43 14.14 17.28
C LEU A 531 8.63 13.24 17.62
N ALA A 532 8.81 12.92 18.90
CA ALA A 532 9.75 11.87 19.28
C ALA A 532 9.12 10.47 19.09
N PRO A 533 9.93 9.42 18.85
CA PRO A 533 9.40 8.05 18.74
C PRO A 533 8.57 7.59 19.94
N LEU A 534 8.87 8.07 21.15
CA LEU A 534 8.11 7.78 22.38
C LEU A 534 6.70 8.38 22.34
N ASN A 535 6.50 9.52 21.66
CA ASN A 535 5.19 10.15 21.54
C ASN A 535 4.19 9.28 20.75
N LEU A 536 4.67 8.36 19.90
CA LEU A 536 3.80 7.39 19.24
C LEU A 536 3.16 6.42 20.25
N GLU A 537 3.83 6.13 21.36
CA GLU A 537 3.26 5.30 22.44
C GLU A 537 2.18 6.08 23.19
N ASP A 538 2.43 7.37 23.48
CA ASP A 538 1.44 8.26 24.09
C ASP A 538 0.19 8.40 23.22
N ILE A 539 0.36 8.59 21.91
CA ILE A 539 -0.75 8.63 20.94
C ILE A 539 -1.48 7.28 20.93
N SER A 540 -0.76 6.17 20.85
CA SER A 540 -1.36 4.83 20.80
C SER A 540 -2.16 4.47 22.05
N THR A 541 -1.75 4.94 23.24
CA THR A 541 -2.48 4.65 24.50
C THR A 541 -3.77 5.43 24.65
N LYS A 542 -3.86 6.62 24.04
CA LYS A 542 -5.05 7.47 24.07
C LYS A 542 -6.09 7.09 23.01
N LEU A 543 -5.73 6.30 22.00
CA LEU A 543 -6.64 5.83 20.96
C LEU A 543 -7.44 4.58 21.38
N PRO A 544 -8.66 4.38 20.84
CA PRO A 544 -9.45 3.18 21.13
C PRO A 544 -8.72 1.90 20.71
N PRO A 545 -8.73 0.83 21.53
CA PRO A 545 -7.99 -0.39 21.25
C PRO A 545 -8.54 -1.08 20.00
N LYS A 546 -7.64 -1.53 19.11
CA LYS A 546 -7.96 -2.16 17.81
C LYS A 546 -8.72 -1.25 16.84
N SER A 547 -8.58 0.07 16.97
CA SER A 547 -9.05 1.02 15.95
C SER A 547 -8.09 1.08 14.77
N THR A 548 -8.59 1.56 13.62
CA THR A 548 -7.76 1.87 12.44
C THR A 548 -6.67 2.89 12.78
N GLY A 549 -6.95 3.84 13.69
CA GLY A 549 -5.95 4.77 14.21
C GLY A 549 -4.79 4.06 14.92
N THR A 550 -5.07 3.07 15.78
CA THR A 550 -3.99 2.28 16.42
C THR A 550 -3.19 1.46 15.41
N GLU A 551 -3.83 0.92 14.37
CA GLU A 551 -3.15 0.22 13.28
C GLU A 551 -2.25 1.16 12.48
N THR A 552 -2.72 2.37 12.18
CA THR A 552 -1.96 3.43 11.51
C THR A 552 -0.68 3.79 12.29
N VAL A 553 -0.77 3.88 13.63
CA VAL A 553 0.43 4.11 14.47
C VAL A 553 1.41 2.93 14.38
N ARG A 554 0.94 1.67 14.34
CA ARG A 554 1.83 0.51 14.16
C ARG A 554 2.50 0.53 12.79
N SER A 555 1.77 0.86 11.73
CA SER A 555 2.33 1.01 10.38
C SER A 555 3.39 2.11 10.35
N ALA A 556 3.14 3.26 10.96
CA ALA A 556 4.13 4.34 11.07
C ALA A 556 5.41 3.89 11.80
N ARG A 557 5.28 3.16 12.91
CA ARG A 557 6.44 2.57 13.61
C ARG A 557 7.23 1.64 12.70
N SER A 558 6.54 0.78 11.94
CA SER A 558 7.18 -0.12 10.98
C SER A 558 7.94 0.64 9.89
N LEU A 559 7.36 1.73 9.37
CA LEU A 559 7.99 2.60 8.38
C LEU A 559 9.25 3.27 8.92
N ILE A 560 9.21 3.78 10.15
CA ILE A 560 10.37 4.42 10.80
C ILE A 560 11.47 3.39 11.08
N SER A 561 11.12 2.15 11.37
CA SER A 561 12.08 1.09 11.76
C SER A 561 12.75 0.42 10.54
N ALA A 562 12.30 0.73 9.32
CA ALA A 562 12.83 0.15 8.10
C ALA A 562 14.25 0.67 7.78
N ARG A 563 15.04 -0.13 7.06
CA ARG A 563 16.37 0.28 6.60
C ARG A 563 16.24 1.50 5.67
N HIS A 564 17.07 2.52 5.91
CA HIS A 564 17.01 3.81 5.20
C HIS A 564 15.68 4.57 5.33
N ALA A 565 14.90 4.32 6.39
CA ALA A 565 13.60 4.96 6.62
C ALA A 565 13.66 6.49 6.54
N GLY A 566 14.68 7.13 7.13
CA GLY A 566 14.83 8.59 7.10
C GLY A 566 14.85 9.16 5.69
N GLU A 567 15.71 8.64 4.79
CA GLU A 567 15.79 9.12 3.40
C GLU A 567 14.55 8.78 2.57
N ARG A 568 13.94 7.61 2.81
CA ARG A 568 12.72 7.18 2.12
C ARG A 568 11.52 8.03 2.52
N LEU A 569 11.37 8.30 3.81
CA LEU A 569 10.28 9.11 4.36
C LEU A 569 10.47 10.59 4.01
N LEU A 570 11.70 11.10 3.97
CA LEU A 570 12.02 12.42 3.40
C LEU A 570 11.58 12.59 1.94
N ARG A 571 11.33 11.50 1.22
CA ARG A 571 10.86 11.47 -0.17
C ARG A 571 9.47 10.87 -0.33
N SER A 572 8.73 10.66 0.78
CA SER A 572 7.47 9.90 0.78
C SER A 572 6.42 10.48 -0.15
N TRP A 573 6.45 11.79 -0.37
CA TRP A 573 5.51 12.50 -1.23
C TRP A 573 6.10 12.75 -2.64
N GLY A 574 7.40 12.56 -2.84
CA GLY A 574 8.11 13.01 -4.04
C GLY A 574 8.28 14.53 -4.01
N GLY A 575 9.51 14.99 -4.27
CA GLY A 575 9.93 16.38 -4.04
C GLY A 575 8.90 17.42 -4.46
N GLY A 576 8.46 18.24 -3.49
CA GLY A 576 7.24 19.07 -3.50
C GLY A 576 7.08 20.12 -4.60
N THR A 577 7.90 20.10 -5.63
CA THR A 577 7.83 21.05 -6.76
C THR A 577 7.40 20.39 -8.07
N GLY A 578 7.11 19.08 -8.08
CA GLY A 578 6.64 18.36 -9.28
C GLY A 578 7.74 18.07 -10.32
N TRP A 579 9.01 18.16 -9.92
CA TRP A 579 10.15 17.80 -10.78
C TRP A 579 10.36 16.29 -10.75
N ILE A 580 10.53 15.70 -11.94
CA ILE A 580 11.19 14.40 -12.03
C ILE A 580 12.63 14.62 -11.54
N VAL A 581 13.16 13.74 -10.69
CA VAL A 581 14.52 13.89 -10.11
C VAL A 581 15.58 14.11 -11.21
N GLU A 582 15.38 13.51 -12.38
CA GLU A 582 16.22 13.70 -13.55
C GLU A 582 16.15 15.13 -14.13
N ASP A 583 14.97 15.76 -14.13
CA ASP A 583 14.81 17.16 -14.57
C ASP A 583 15.48 18.14 -13.59
N ALA A 584 15.41 17.85 -12.28
CA ALA A 584 16.12 18.63 -11.26
C ALA A 584 17.65 18.47 -11.40
N LYS A 585 18.13 17.25 -11.65
CA LYS A 585 19.56 17.00 -11.93
C LYS A 585 20.04 17.70 -13.19
N ASP A 586 19.23 17.71 -14.26
CA ASP A 586 19.54 18.40 -15.52
C ASP A 586 19.61 19.92 -15.31
N LYS A 587 18.68 20.50 -14.55
CA LYS A 587 18.73 21.91 -14.18
C LYS A 587 19.94 22.27 -13.33
N ILE A 588 20.27 21.45 -12.32
CA ILE A 588 21.46 21.65 -11.49
C ILE A 588 22.72 21.58 -12.37
N SER A 589 22.79 20.60 -13.29
CA SER A 589 23.89 20.49 -14.24
C SER A 589 24.05 21.75 -15.08
N LYS A 590 22.96 22.27 -15.68
CA LYS A 590 22.97 23.50 -16.48
C LYS A 590 23.39 24.73 -15.68
N LEU A 591 22.86 24.87 -14.47
CA LEU A 591 23.22 25.96 -13.55
C LEU A 591 24.71 25.97 -13.23
N LEU A 592 25.27 24.80 -12.91
CA LEU A 592 26.70 24.68 -12.57
C LEU A 592 27.59 24.90 -13.79
N GLU A 593 27.19 24.43 -14.98
CA GLU A 593 27.88 24.71 -16.25
C GLU A 593 27.90 26.21 -16.59
N GLU A 594 26.78 26.89 -16.39
CA GLU A 594 26.68 28.34 -16.61
C GLU A 594 27.56 29.13 -15.64
N TYR A 595 27.54 28.77 -14.36
CA TYR A 595 28.41 29.40 -13.37
C TYR A 595 29.90 29.15 -13.67
N GLU A 596 30.25 27.92 -14.04
CA GLU A 596 31.63 27.54 -14.37
C GLU A 596 32.16 28.33 -15.57
N THR A 597 31.36 28.49 -16.63
CA THR A 597 31.73 29.20 -17.87
C THR A 597 31.80 30.72 -17.75
N GLY A 598 31.30 31.31 -16.65
CA GLY A 598 31.30 32.77 -16.53
C GLY A 598 30.33 33.37 -15.52
N GLY A 599 29.31 32.61 -15.07
CA GLY A 599 28.19 33.14 -14.29
C GLY A 599 28.54 33.80 -12.95
N VAL A 600 27.60 34.61 -12.46
CA VAL A 600 27.74 35.39 -11.23
C VAL A 600 27.28 34.57 -10.02
N THR A 601 28.03 34.63 -8.91
CA THR A 601 27.74 33.81 -7.72
C THR A 601 26.37 34.10 -7.12
N SER A 602 25.95 35.36 -7.07
CA SER A 602 24.63 35.75 -6.57
C SER A 602 23.48 35.19 -7.43
N GLU A 603 23.68 35.09 -8.74
CA GLU A 603 22.68 34.52 -9.66
C GLU A 603 22.60 33.01 -9.48
N ALA A 604 23.73 32.32 -9.36
CA ALA A 604 23.76 30.89 -9.07
C ALA A 604 23.13 30.56 -7.70
N CYS A 605 23.42 31.32 -6.65
CA CYS A 605 22.76 31.20 -5.34
C CYS A 605 21.25 31.44 -5.44
N GLN A 606 20.82 32.45 -6.19
CA GLN A 606 19.39 32.71 -6.41
C GLN A 606 18.73 31.55 -7.18
N CYS A 607 19.36 31.03 -8.24
CA CYS A 607 18.83 29.89 -8.97
C CYS A 607 18.74 28.62 -8.10
N ILE A 608 19.72 28.38 -7.22
CA ILE A 608 19.65 27.27 -6.24
C ILE A 608 18.48 27.48 -5.27
N ARG A 609 18.22 28.72 -4.84
CA ARG A 609 17.07 29.09 -4.00
C ARG A 609 15.75 28.86 -4.74
N ASP A 610 15.69 29.25 -6.01
CA ASP A 610 14.52 29.13 -6.88
C ASP A 610 14.22 27.67 -7.27
N LEU A 611 15.19 26.76 -7.15
CA LEU A 611 14.92 25.31 -7.25
C LEU A 611 13.96 24.84 -6.14
N GLY A 612 13.93 25.51 -4.98
CA GLY A 612 13.03 25.18 -3.87
C GLY A 612 13.24 23.78 -3.29
N MET A 613 14.45 23.22 -3.41
CA MET A 613 14.77 21.84 -3.01
C MET A 613 15.93 21.76 -2.02
N PRO A 614 15.82 22.38 -0.81
CA PRO A 614 16.93 22.44 0.16
C PRO A 614 17.41 21.06 0.62
N PHE A 615 16.52 20.06 0.64
CA PHE A 615 16.86 18.68 0.99
C PHE A 615 17.67 17.95 -0.10
N PHE A 616 17.67 18.45 -1.34
CA PHE A 616 18.38 17.90 -2.49
C PHE A 616 19.68 18.66 -2.80
N ASN A 617 20.04 19.65 -1.99
CA ASN A 617 21.24 20.46 -2.19
C ASN A 617 22.55 19.64 -2.13
N HIS A 618 22.55 18.46 -1.51
CA HIS A 618 23.66 17.50 -1.62
C HIS A 618 23.97 17.11 -3.06
N GLU A 619 23.01 17.18 -3.99
CA GLU A 619 23.22 16.94 -5.43
C GLU A 619 23.96 18.10 -6.10
N VAL A 620 23.67 19.35 -5.69
CA VAL A 620 24.43 20.53 -6.10
C VAL A 620 25.88 20.38 -5.66
N VAL A 621 26.12 19.98 -4.40
CA VAL A 621 27.45 19.72 -3.85
C VAL A 621 28.15 18.60 -4.62
N LYS A 622 27.50 17.45 -4.80
CA LYS A 622 28.06 16.31 -5.54
C LYS A 622 28.47 16.71 -6.96
N LYS A 623 27.55 17.30 -7.73
CA LYS A 623 27.79 17.69 -9.13
C LYS A 623 28.83 18.80 -9.24
N ALA A 624 28.86 19.75 -8.31
CA ALA A 624 29.87 20.81 -8.28
C ALA A 624 31.27 20.24 -8.05
N LEU A 625 31.43 19.30 -7.10
CA LEU A 625 32.71 18.64 -6.84
C LEU A 625 33.16 17.79 -8.02
N VAL A 626 32.28 16.97 -8.59
CA VAL A 626 32.59 16.15 -9.78
C VAL A 626 32.99 17.03 -10.95
N MET A 627 32.22 18.08 -11.25
CA MET A 627 32.52 19.01 -12.34
C MET A 627 33.82 19.78 -12.11
N ALA A 628 34.14 20.17 -10.87
CA ALA A 628 35.42 20.81 -10.53
C ALA A 628 36.61 19.86 -10.78
N MET A 629 36.46 18.57 -10.46
CA MET A 629 37.47 17.55 -10.75
C MET A 629 37.62 17.28 -12.24
N GLU A 630 36.51 17.11 -12.98
CA GLU A 630 36.49 16.87 -14.43
C GLU A 630 37.11 18.02 -15.21
N LYS A 631 36.66 19.26 -14.94
CA LYS A 631 37.08 20.45 -15.69
C LYS A 631 38.35 21.09 -15.14
N GLN A 632 38.89 20.56 -14.04
CA GLN A 632 40.06 21.11 -13.36
C GLN A 632 39.88 22.58 -12.95
N ASN A 633 38.68 22.94 -12.52
CA ASN A 633 38.29 24.31 -12.20
C ASN A 633 37.71 24.40 -10.79
N ASP A 634 38.48 25.01 -9.89
CA ASP A 634 38.15 25.14 -8.47
C ASP A 634 37.11 26.27 -8.20
N ARG A 635 36.69 27.03 -9.22
CA ARG A 635 35.70 28.13 -9.08
C ARG A 635 34.38 27.66 -8.47
N LEU A 636 34.00 26.40 -8.68
CA LEU A 636 32.80 25.79 -8.10
C LEU A 636 32.88 25.65 -6.57
N LEU A 637 34.08 25.59 -5.98
CA LEU A 637 34.25 25.65 -4.52
C LEU A 637 33.85 27.01 -3.98
N ASN A 638 34.17 28.11 -4.68
CA ASN A 638 33.74 29.45 -4.25
C ASN A 638 32.20 29.60 -4.24
N LEU A 639 31.49 28.90 -5.14
CA LEU A 639 30.03 28.85 -5.12
C LEU A 639 29.52 28.09 -3.90
N LEU A 640 30.14 26.95 -3.57
CA LEU A 640 29.81 26.18 -2.37
C LEU A 640 30.11 26.96 -1.09
N GLU A 641 31.18 27.77 -1.08
CA GLU A 641 31.54 28.67 0.02
C GLU A 641 30.47 29.70 0.29
N GLU A 642 30.04 30.42 -0.74
CA GLU A 642 28.97 31.42 -0.63
C GLU A 642 27.62 30.76 -0.31
N CYS A 643 27.31 29.62 -0.92
CA CYS A 643 26.10 28.86 -0.59
C CYS A 643 26.08 28.38 0.87
N PHE A 644 27.23 28.01 1.43
CA PHE A 644 27.35 27.63 2.84
C PHE A 644 27.27 28.86 3.75
N GLY A 645 27.96 29.95 3.39
CA GLY A 645 27.98 31.21 4.14
C GLY A 645 26.61 31.88 4.22
N GLU A 646 25.80 31.81 3.16
CA GLU A 646 24.41 32.29 3.14
C GLU A 646 23.43 31.32 3.85
N GLY A 647 23.88 30.16 4.31
CA GLY A 647 23.03 29.12 4.89
C GLY A 647 22.13 28.41 3.86
N LEU A 648 22.39 28.59 2.57
CA LEU A 648 21.64 27.97 1.47
C LEU A 648 21.92 26.46 1.39
N ILE A 649 23.16 26.05 1.68
CA ILE A 649 23.55 24.63 1.80
C ILE A 649 24.04 24.40 3.23
N THR A 650 23.33 23.54 3.96
CA THR A 650 23.66 23.23 5.36
C THR A 650 24.86 22.27 5.45
N THR A 651 25.53 22.25 6.61
CA THR A 651 26.61 21.28 6.92
C THR A 651 26.20 19.83 6.64
N ASN A 652 24.94 19.46 6.90
CA ASN A 652 24.41 18.12 6.63
C ASN A 652 24.33 17.84 5.12
N GLN A 653 23.85 18.80 4.33
CA GLN A 653 23.78 18.66 2.86
C GLN A 653 25.18 18.64 2.24
N MET A 654 26.11 19.42 2.81
CA MET A 654 27.51 19.42 2.41
C MET A 654 28.16 18.06 2.69
N THR A 655 28.02 17.54 3.92
CA THR A 655 28.55 16.23 4.33
C THR A 655 27.99 15.10 3.45
N LYS A 656 26.69 15.12 3.15
CA LYS A 656 26.06 14.14 2.25
C LYS A 656 26.58 14.24 0.82
N GLY A 657 26.78 15.46 0.31
CA GLY A 657 27.32 15.67 -1.03
C GLY A 657 28.74 15.12 -1.17
N PHE A 658 29.61 15.44 -0.22
CA PHE A 658 30.96 14.88 -0.15
C PHE A 658 30.96 13.36 0.02
N GLY A 659 30.11 12.82 0.90
CA GLY A 659 29.97 11.36 1.10
C GLY A 659 29.59 10.63 -0.18
N ARG A 660 28.67 11.19 -0.97
CA ARG A 660 28.25 10.59 -2.25
C ARG A 660 29.34 10.64 -3.33
N VAL A 661 30.25 11.61 -3.28
CA VAL A 661 31.43 11.62 -4.16
C VAL A 661 32.43 10.57 -3.70
N ASN A 662 32.66 10.45 -2.39
CA ASN A 662 33.52 9.41 -1.81
C ASN A 662 33.05 8.00 -2.19
N ASP A 663 31.75 7.72 -2.08
CA ASP A 663 31.16 6.41 -2.42
C ASP A 663 31.27 6.06 -3.93
N SER A 664 31.48 7.06 -4.79
CA SER A 664 31.64 6.88 -6.25
C SER A 664 33.06 7.19 -6.74
N LEU A 665 34.02 7.33 -5.82
CA LEU A 665 35.38 7.78 -6.13
C LEU A 665 36.15 6.75 -6.95
N ASP A 666 35.94 5.45 -6.68
CA ASP A 666 36.54 4.35 -7.44
C ASP A 666 36.10 4.40 -8.92
N ASP A 667 34.80 4.58 -9.18
CA ASP A 667 34.27 4.71 -10.55
C ASP A 667 34.76 6.01 -11.21
N LEU A 668 34.76 7.13 -10.48
CA LEU A 668 35.26 8.42 -10.98
C LEU A 668 36.75 8.40 -11.33
N SER A 669 37.55 7.57 -10.63
CA SER A 669 38.98 7.42 -10.90
C SER A 669 39.27 6.73 -12.25
N LEU A 670 38.29 6.02 -12.81
CA LEU A 670 38.39 5.43 -14.15
C LEU A 670 38.38 6.49 -15.25
N ASP A 671 37.62 7.57 -15.05
CA ASP A 671 37.44 8.66 -16.02
C ASP A 671 38.34 9.88 -15.73
N ILE A 672 38.70 10.09 -14.45
CA ILE A 672 39.50 11.23 -13.98
C ILE A 672 40.76 10.69 -13.27
N PRO A 673 41.94 10.72 -13.91
CA PRO A 673 43.16 10.08 -13.41
C PRO A 673 43.65 10.54 -12.02
N ASN A 674 43.25 11.75 -11.59
CA ASN A 674 43.64 12.35 -10.30
C ASN A 674 42.41 12.61 -9.39
N ALA A 675 41.31 11.87 -9.56
CA ALA A 675 40.08 12.07 -8.79
C ALA A 675 40.32 11.97 -7.27
N ILE A 676 41.08 10.95 -6.84
CA ILE A 676 41.33 10.66 -5.43
C ILE A 676 42.12 11.80 -4.76
N GLU A 677 43.26 12.19 -5.36
CA GLU A 677 44.10 13.28 -4.84
C GLU A 677 43.33 14.61 -4.75
N LYS A 678 42.49 14.90 -5.75
CA LYS A 678 41.67 16.12 -5.74
C LYS A 678 40.55 16.08 -4.71
N PHE A 679 39.88 14.94 -4.58
CA PHE A 679 38.84 14.79 -3.58
C PHE A 679 39.40 14.97 -2.16
N GLU A 680 40.58 14.42 -1.87
CA GLU A 680 41.27 14.61 -0.59
C GLU A 680 41.62 16.09 -0.31
N LEU A 681 42.08 16.83 -1.33
CA LEU A 681 42.32 18.26 -1.24
C LEU A 681 41.02 19.03 -0.95
N TYR A 682 39.94 18.72 -1.65
CA TYR A 682 38.64 19.38 -1.45
C TYR A 682 38.02 19.04 -0.10
N ALA A 683 38.16 17.80 0.36
CA ALA A 683 37.69 17.37 1.68
C ALA A 683 38.47 18.07 2.80
N SER A 684 39.80 18.20 2.65
CA SER A 684 40.64 18.94 3.60
C SER A 684 40.25 20.42 3.65
N TYR A 685 40.08 21.05 2.49
CA TYR A 685 39.60 22.42 2.39
C TYR A 685 38.21 22.60 3.02
N ALA A 686 37.29 21.65 2.83
CA ALA A 686 35.96 21.69 3.43
C ALA A 686 36.01 21.51 4.97
N MET A 687 36.93 20.71 5.50
CA MET A 687 37.16 20.60 6.95
C MET A 687 37.70 21.91 7.55
N ASP A 688 38.69 22.51 6.89
CA ASP A 688 39.32 23.76 7.34
C ASP A 688 38.34 24.94 7.36
N ASN A 689 37.37 24.95 6.42
CA ASN A 689 36.32 25.97 6.34
C ASN A 689 35.04 25.61 7.12
N GLY A 690 35.02 24.50 7.86
CA GLY A 690 33.89 24.11 8.72
C GLY A 690 32.64 23.63 7.96
N TRP A 691 32.78 23.29 6.69
CA TRP A 691 31.70 22.80 5.83
C TRP A 691 31.28 21.37 6.15
N ILE A 692 32.24 20.55 6.58
CA ILE A 692 32.05 19.14 6.97
C ILE A 692 32.75 18.88 8.31
N LEU A 693 32.21 17.93 9.08
CA LEU A 693 32.75 17.60 10.40
C LEU A 693 34.09 16.82 10.29
N PRO A 694 35.03 17.00 11.24
CA PRO A 694 36.33 16.31 11.24
C PRO A 694 36.27 14.77 11.23
N GLU A 695 35.13 14.19 11.63
CA GLU A 695 34.90 12.73 11.68
C GLU A 695 34.73 12.10 10.28
N PHE A 696 34.59 12.91 9.22
CA PHE A 696 34.39 12.45 7.85
C PHE A 696 35.57 11.61 7.31
N GLY A 697 36.78 11.74 7.87
CA GLY A 697 37.98 10.99 7.44
C GLY A 697 38.21 9.62 8.09
N ILE A 698 37.40 9.19 9.07
CA ILE A 698 37.72 7.99 9.89
C ILE A 698 37.21 6.68 9.25
N SER A 699 36.29 6.74 8.27
CA SER A 699 35.72 5.53 7.64
C SER A 699 36.47 5.03 6.40
N ALA A 700 37.54 5.68 5.96
CA ALA A 700 38.24 5.34 4.70
C ALA A 700 39.42 4.36 4.85
N THR A 701 39.69 3.85 6.05
CA THR A 701 40.73 2.83 6.26
C THR A 701 40.20 1.70 7.16
N GLN A 702 39.37 0.82 6.62
CA GLN A 702 39.24 -0.58 7.06
C GLN A 702 38.90 -1.49 5.89
#